data_AF-A0AAN6HKD9-F1
#
_entry.id   AF-A0AAN6HKD9-F1
#
_cell.length_a   1.000
_cell.length_b   1.000
_cell.length_c   1.000
_cell.angle_alpha   90.00
_cell.angle_beta   90.00
_cell.angle_gamma   90.00
#
_symmetry.space_group_name_H-M   'P 1'
#
loop_
_entity.id
_entity.type
_entity.pdbx_description
1 polymer ?
#
loop_
_entity_poly.entity_id
_entity_poly.type
_entity_poly.pdbx_seq_one_letter_code
_entity_poly.pdbx_strand_id
1 'polypeptide(L)'
;MRLIALIGSALTLLPYLVSGQTVQKRTVCGNQRFGNLNDSLSYYPNAWNKKSPKSGFVCLKVDNSTPAFDATWNWDKNIQDVHSFPYVRFNHPDLPIRLKDLESIRLSTDWIYTPGNPSQPPRDFSRSKWAENKAQLNSKGVQANAAWDFFLDDDRNRTLYPQVAAVEIMVWLGSVGDPWWLGRANNSIISTVTLGKTDFSLFYGRNSGGTHVFTAVTKDNTDILSFDENFYPLFKFVLQQAHKHIDAPNDLPKDPWLGIIEFGTETWLSNGNATFTAANFVMDLKSNVTENDRDSAGSGNGGNKTSDGDRDKGDDANKGNGGDKGSGNDNGDNSTSKGDEEDDARRLMNNSVLGYVVTAALPWIHLMKRHTFAWQTQGVDSANIGDRRCSMAFNLRMTDTIHDSWEQINLHTCARPRCMMDGCRVPFFHRDCYRFRLYDISDALVAAVNYTFDPPGHEENRRSHRIKRFLVPKLRDHLQIRLPDNILVFIAGHLVRKCAAITTEEQSLGTDISETTVSLTQDVYISYTVADGVRYVKSFDNAVPKLCEQDRPTLLSKQGEPIRKICIAEDYRGIRFVKLCSADASFAGTTPIAKSWWRAISVPCDIENITIKSDASTIYPNGNGTGNYVGWSNPEHPNDVIDITTFDRVNSFHERLRMSFFNCNANGTTGYTVVTSGASVSMIHAHENGDIGFYEDMDYAYPRDFFIYMPLDNGEFVTEICRRYALAGGNLILACLVFITNKGRSTLFGTSGPPESCLALDRILTPAPDGTQIWFNDSKSLRYLAVDGLGLPVQHSFPPSLMPNSPYFWRHNMESWFVSSCSMEGIVDMTLCRDMAHAHPPITGILLEYENGHRECLGQLRFDKALEKVRLEHATDIYIGSSRTARSHLYVAHIGTSLLQDSEGLWWMRISLHGILEWWSSFWHSIVRYTSATGQFTNLEKRS
;
A
#
# COMPACT_ATOMS: atom_id res chain seq x y z
N MET A 1 41.16 -74.69 40.57
CA MET A 1 41.18 -73.89 39.31
C MET A 1 41.97 -72.62 39.56
N ARG A 2 42.73 -72.12 38.57
CA ARG A 2 43.76 -71.08 38.77
C ARG A 2 43.26 -69.65 38.46
N LEU A 3 43.86 -68.72 39.19
CA LEU A 3 44.07 -67.30 38.91
C LEU A 3 44.52 -67.01 37.46
N ILE A 4 44.19 -65.83 36.91
CA ILE A 4 45.09 -64.84 36.23
C ILE A 4 44.26 -63.82 35.40
N ALA A 5 44.71 -62.57 35.35
CA ALA A 5 44.20 -61.48 34.50
C ALA A 5 45.14 -61.23 33.29
N LEU A 6 44.67 -60.54 32.24
CA LEU A 6 45.42 -59.58 31.38
C LEU A 6 44.44 -58.99 30.33
N ILE A 7 44.33 -57.66 30.15
CA ILE A 7 44.98 -56.80 29.12
C ILE A 7 44.65 -57.22 27.66
N GLY A 8 44.19 -56.35 26.74
CA GLY A 8 43.93 -54.89 26.80
C GLY A 8 44.02 -54.24 25.40
N SER A 9 43.95 -52.90 25.31
CA SER A 9 44.15 -52.07 24.09
C SER A 9 42.99 -52.07 23.06
N ALA A 10 42.65 -50.99 22.35
CA ALA A 10 42.96 -49.56 22.52
C ALA A 10 41.94 -48.74 21.70
N LEU A 11 41.57 -47.54 22.16
CA LEU A 11 41.13 -46.47 21.25
C LEU A 11 41.83 -45.17 21.66
N THR A 12 42.64 -44.66 20.75
CA THR A 12 43.47 -43.47 20.90
C THR A 12 42.65 -42.20 20.84
N LEU A 13 42.91 -41.28 21.77
CA LEU A 13 42.59 -39.87 21.62
C LEU A 13 43.33 -39.30 20.40
N LEU A 14 42.57 -38.93 19.36
CA LEU A 14 42.92 -37.92 18.37
C LEU A 14 41.68 -37.02 18.19
N PRO A 15 41.87 -35.73 17.86
CA PRO A 15 40.92 -34.70 18.27
C PRO A 15 39.60 -34.77 17.50
N TYR A 16 38.54 -34.31 18.15
CA TYR A 16 37.42 -33.70 17.43
C TYR A 16 37.99 -32.54 16.60
N LEU A 17 38.20 -32.80 15.30
CA LEU A 17 38.18 -31.74 14.31
C LEU A 17 36.75 -31.19 14.34
N VAL A 18 36.59 -30.12 15.10
CA VAL A 18 35.49 -29.17 14.92
C VAL A 18 35.57 -28.74 13.46
N SER A 19 34.75 -29.36 12.61
CA SER A 19 34.51 -28.85 11.27
C SER A 19 33.99 -27.44 11.47
N GLY A 20 34.82 -26.46 11.10
CA GLY A 20 34.56 -25.07 11.44
C GLY A 20 33.27 -24.63 10.79
N GLN A 21 32.21 -24.52 11.59
CA GLN A 21 31.10 -23.63 11.26
C GLN A 21 31.75 -22.27 10.99
N THR A 22 31.71 -21.84 9.73
CA THR A 22 32.05 -20.46 9.37
C THR A 22 31.12 -19.56 10.14
N VAL A 23 31.67 -18.95 11.21
CA VAL A 23 30.92 -18.15 12.18
C VAL A 23 30.25 -17.00 11.46
N GLN A 24 28.96 -17.13 11.18
CA GLN A 24 28.18 -16.15 10.41
C GLN A 24 27.82 -14.95 11.30
N LYS A 25 28.85 -14.22 11.73
CA LYS A 25 28.76 -12.92 12.42
C LYS A 25 28.26 -11.85 11.46
N ARG A 26 26.96 -11.93 11.11
CA ARG A 26 26.30 -10.93 10.28
C ARG A 26 26.03 -9.69 11.14
N THR A 27 26.41 -8.53 10.61
CA THR A 27 26.04 -7.23 11.17
C THR A 27 24.92 -6.67 10.31
N VAL A 28 23.82 -6.25 10.93
CA VAL A 28 22.68 -5.59 10.30
C VAL A 28 22.53 -4.19 10.91
N CYS A 29 22.15 -3.19 10.11
CA CYS A 29 22.11 -1.80 10.55
C CYS A 29 20.79 -1.10 10.18
N GLY A 30 20.47 -0.02 10.87
CA GLY A 30 19.28 0.77 10.60
C GLY A 30 17.99 -0.01 10.89
N ASN A 31 17.23 -0.35 9.85
CA ASN A 31 15.94 -1.05 9.96
C ASN A 31 15.95 -2.48 9.38
N GLN A 32 17.14 -3.02 9.05
CA GLN A 32 17.30 -4.40 8.57
C GLN A 32 17.14 -5.42 9.70
N ARG A 33 16.34 -6.47 9.51
CA ARG A 33 16.19 -7.57 10.48
C ARG A 33 17.26 -8.65 10.26
N PHE A 34 17.64 -9.33 11.33
CA PHE A 34 18.32 -10.63 11.29
C PHE A 34 17.41 -11.73 11.88
N GLY A 35 17.33 -12.88 11.21
CA GLY A 35 16.37 -13.96 11.52
C GLY A 35 15.05 -13.85 10.74
N ASN A 36 14.32 -14.97 10.66
CA ASN A 36 12.98 -15.07 10.07
C ASN A 36 11.89 -14.96 11.14
N LEU A 37 10.67 -14.62 10.73
CA LEU A 37 9.50 -14.58 11.62
C LEU A 37 9.14 -15.95 12.24
N ASN A 38 9.63 -17.04 11.65
CA ASN A 38 9.42 -18.41 12.13
C ASN A 38 10.54 -18.88 13.06
N ASP A 39 11.68 -18.16 13.14
CA ASP A 39 12.75 -18.51 14.05
C ASP A 39 12.31 -18.14 15.49
N SER A 40 12.65 -18.92 16.51
CA SER A 40 12.25 -18.65 17.90
C SER A 40 12.73 -17.29 18.43
N LEU A 41 13.80 -16.73 17.84
CA LEU A 41 14.32 -15.40 18.11
C LEU A 41 14.55 -14.63 16.81
N SER A 42 14.14 -13.36 16.77
CA SER A 42 14.42 -12.42 15.67
C SER A 42 15.07 -11.15 16.19
N TYR A 43 16.04 -10.57 15.47
CA TYR A 43 16.86 -9.46 15.97
C TYR A 43 16.74 -8.22 15.07
N TYR A 44 16.62 -7.05 15.68
CA TYR A 44 16.31 -5.79 14.98
C TYR A 44 17.18 -4.65 15.54
N PRO A 45 17.90 -3.87 14.71
CA PRO A 45 18.55 -2.63 15.14
C PRO A 45 17.56 -1.47 15.32
N ASN A 46 16.45 -1.50 14.58
CA ASN A 46 15.25 -0.68 14.76
C ASN A 46 15.50 0.84 14.91
N ALA A 47 16.16 1.44 13.92
CA ALA A 47 16.29 2.89 13.72
C ALA A 47 14.98 3.53 13.22
N TRP A 48 13.93 3.47 14.03
CA TRP A 48 12.57 3.87 13.64
C TRP A 48 12.36 5.40 13.59
N ASN A 49 13.05 6.17 14.43
CA ASN A 49 12.70 7.59 14.59
C ASN A 49 13.28 8.47 13.47
N LYS A 50 12.39 8.94 12.60
CA LYS A 50 12.69 9.82 11.45
C LYS A 50 13.27 11.19 11.83
N LYS A 51 13.21 11.60 13.10
CA LYS A 51 13.84 12.84 13.62
C LYS A 51 15.35 12.69 13.85
N SER A 52 15.87 11.47 13.83
CA SER A 52 17.27 11.16 14.14
C SER A 52 18.25 11.84 13.17
N PRO A 53 19.42 12.30 13.66
CA PRO A 53 20.43 12.92 12.82
C PRO A 53 21.05 11.89 11.87
N LYS A 54 21.31 12.29 10.61
CA LYS A 54 21.98 11.43 9.62
C LYS A 54 23.44 11.07 9.95
N SER A 55 24.04 11.74 10.95
CA SER A 55 25.37 11.44 11.48
C SER A 55 25.39 10.27 12.47
N GLY A 56 24.25 9.95 13.07
CA GLY A 56 24.12 8.84 14.02
C GLY A 56 23.77 7.51 13.36
N PHE A 57 23.97 6.42 14.08
CA PHE A 57 23.71 5.06 13.59
C PHE A 57 23.41 4.08 14.72
N VAL A 58 22.81 2.95 14.35
CA VAL A 58 22.74 1.71 15.15
C VAL A 58 22.99 0.51 14.25
N CYS A 59 23.83 -0.40 14.72
CA CYS A 59 24.19 -1.65 14.06
C CYS A 59 24.21 -2.79 15.08
N LEU A 60 23.53 -3.89 14.76
CA LEU A 60 23.36 -5.07 15.58
C LEU A 60 24.14 -6.24 14.96
N LYS A 61 25.01 -6.86 15.76
CA LYS A 61 25.79 -8.04 15.40
C LYS A 61 25.28 -9.22 16.21
N VAL A 62 24.80 -10.26 15.54
CA VAL A 62 24.27 -11.47 16.20
C VAL A 62 25.37 -12.52 16.31
N ASP A 63 25.41 -13.22 17.46
CA ASP A 63 26.16 -14.45 17.62
C ASP A 63 25.20 -15.65 17.67
N ASN A 64 25.17 -16.44 16.60
CA ASN A 64 24.32 -17.63 16.53
C ASN A 64 24.91 -18.84 17.29
N SER A 65 26.17 -18.77 17.74
CA SER A 65 26.78 -19.88 18.49
C SER A 65 26.40 -19.90 19.98
N THR A 66 25.88 -18.79 20.49
CA THR A 66 25.29 -18.63 21.82
C THR A 66 24.27 -17.51 21.68
N PRO A 67 22.95 -17.76 21.74
CA PRO A 67 21.91 -16.76 21.42
C PRO A 67 22.14 -15.42 22.12
N ALA A 68 22.68 -14.47 21.36
CA ALA A 68 23.20 -13.21 21.87
C ALA A 68 23.30 -12.18 20.74
N PHE A 69 23.20 -10.90 21.10
CA PHE A 69 23.46 -9.81 20.18
C PHE A 69 24.24 -8.66 20.81
N ASP A 70 24.92 -7.91 19.95
CA ASP A 70 25.68 -6.71 20.28
C ASP A 70 25.20 -5.54 19.42
N ALA A 71 24.44 -4.62 20.00
CA ALA A 71 23.96 -3.41 19.35
C ALA A 71 24.90 -2.24 19.64
N THR A 72 25.71 -1.86 18.66
CA THR A 72 26.59 -0.69 18.72
C THR A 72 25.95 0.50 18.03
N TRP A 73 25.93 1.64 18.71
CA TRP A 73 25.28 2.85 18.23
C TRP A 73 26.00 4.12 18.69
N ASN A 74 25.66 5.23 18.03
CA ASN A 74 26.08 6.58 18.39
C ASN A 74 25.00 7.56 17.92
N TRP A 75 24.50 8.40 18.83
CA TRP A 75 23.55 9.46 18.55
C TRP A 75 24.06 10.76 19.18
N ASP A 76 24.64 11.62 18.34
CA ASP A 76 25.38 12.82 18.75
C ASP A 76 24.50 14.01 19.19
N LYS A 77 23.18 13.91 18.99
CA LYS A 77 22.22 15.00 19.20
C LYS A 77 20.95 14.51 19.88
N ASN A 78 20.70 15.00 21.10
CA ASN A 78 19.46 14.75 21.82
C ASN A 78 18.26 15.40 21.08
N ILE A 79 17.31 14.58 20.64
CA ILE A 79 16.06 15.00 19.96
C ILE A 79 14.85 15.09 20.90
N GLN A 80 15.06 14.93 22.21
CA GLN A 80 14.02 14.81 23.27
C GLN A 80 13.05 13.64 23.01
N ASP A 81 13.55 12.58 22.40
CA ASP A 81 12.80 11.43 21.89
C ASP A 81 13.79 10.26 21.67
N VAL A 82 13.29 9.03 21.54
CA VAL A 82 14.13 7.83 21.33
C VAL A 82 14.56 7.75 19.87
N HIS A 83 15.85 7.50 19.59
CA HIS A 83 16.34 7.35 18.22
C HIS A 83 16.07 5.96 17.63
N SER A 84 16.42 4.93 18.41
CA SER A 84 16.29 3.53 18.04
C SER A 84 16.05 2.66 19.28
N PHE A 85 15.38 1.53 19.09
CA PHE A 85 15.20 0.50 20.11
C PHE A 85 15.73 -0.84 19.56
N PRO A 86 17.05 -1.07 19.48
CA PRO A 86 17.59 -2.37 19.10
C PRO A 86 17.20 -3.48 20.10
N TYR A 87 16.58 -4.56 19.60
CA TYR A 87 16.01 -5.64 20.42
C TYR A 87 16.17 -7.05 19.80
N VAL A 88 15.96 -8.06 20.64
CA VAL A 88 15.53 -9.41 20.25
C VAL A 88 14.03 -9.58 20.53
N ARG A 89 13.30 -10.15 19.56
CA ARG A 89 11.88 -10.55 19.67
C ARG A 89 11.82 -12.06 19.86
N PHE A 90 10.98 -12.48 20.80
CA PHE A 90 10.68 -13.88 21.08
C PHE A 90 9.43 -14.30 20.31
N ASN A 91 9.55 -15.35 19.49
CA ASN A 91 8.43 -15.91 18.72
C ASN A 91 8.04 -17.27 19.32
N HIS A 92 6.74 -17.54 19.47
CA HIS A 92 6.21 -18.81 19.97
C HIS A 92 4.93 -19.18 19.21
N PRO A 93 4.66 -20.47 18.92
CA PRO A 93 3.43 -20.89 18.23
C PRO A 93 2.13 -20.46 18.95
N ASP A 94 2.13 -20.46 20.29
CA ASP A 94 0.97 -20.05 21.07
C ASP A 94 0.72 -18.52 21.06
N LEU A 95 1.69 -17.70 20.59
CA LEU A 95 1.53 -16.24 20.54
C LEU A 95 0.85 -15.79 19.23
N PRO A 96 -0.05 -14.77 19.26
CA PRO A 96 -0.64 -14.17 20.46
C PRO A 96 -1.57 -15.12 21.23
N ILE A 97 -1.49 -15.06 22.57
CA ILE A 97 -2.28 -15.85 23.55
C ILE A 97 -3.13 -14.93 24.43
N ARG A 98 -4.35 -15.33 24.82
CA ARG A 98 -5.13 -14.59 25.84
C ARG A 98 -4.51 -14.74 27.23
N LEU A 99 -4.51 -13.66 28.01
CA LEU A 99 -3.98 -13.71 29.38
C LEU A 99 -4.72 -14.69 30.29
N LYS A 100 -6.04 -14.92 30.14
CA LYS A 100 -6.73 -15.95 30.93
C LYS A 100 -6.23 -17.38 30.67
N ASP A 101 -5.75 -17.66 29.45
CA ASP A 101 -5.40 -19.01 28.98
C ASP A 101 -3.91 -19.33 29.17
N LEU A 102 -3.11 -18.30 29.45
CA LEU A 102 -1.70 -18.38 29.84
C LEU A 102 -1.58 -18.84 31.31
N GLU A 103 -0.79 -19.87 31.59
CA GLU A 103 -0.51 -20.36 32.95
C GLU A 103 0.76 -19.71 33.52
N SER A 104 1.83 -19.68 32.72
CA SER A 104 3.09 -19.04 33.07
C SER A 104 3.86 -18.62 31.82
N ILE A 105 4.66 -17.56 31.95
CA ILE A 105 5.63 -17.17 30.93
C ILE A 105 6.92 -16.72 31.61
N ARG A 106 7.89 -17.63 31.67
CA ARG A 106 9.21 -17.38 32.26
C ARG A 106 10.15 -16.87 31.18
N LEU A 107 10.72 -15.70 31.39
CA LEU A 107 11.63 -15.04 30.45
C LEU A 107 12.98 -14.79 31.12
N SER A 108 14.05 -15.19 30.42
CA SER A 108 15.43 -15.02 30.88
C SER A 108 16.26 -14.18 29.91
N THR A 109 17.14 -13.34 30.44
CA THR A 109 18.17 -12.62 29.68
C THR A 109 19.29 -12.11 30.60
N ASP A 110 20.52 -12.08 30.08
CA ASP A 110 21.63 -11.32 30.63
C ASP A 110 21.97 -10.13 29.73
N TRP A 111 22.34 -8.98 30.31
CA TRP A 111 22.74 -7.79 29.54
C TRP A 111 23.81 -6.94 30.23
N ILE A 112 24.59 -6.22 29.43
CA ILE A 112 25.53 -5.19 29.87
C ILE A 112 25.74 -4.15 28.76
N TYR A 113 26.04 -2.91 29.14
CA TYR A 113 26.54 -1.88 28.22
C TYR A 113 28.07 -1.76 28.35
N THR A 114 28.79 -1.61 27.22
CA THR A 114 30.24 -1.42 27.15
C THR A 114 30.58 -0.15 26.36
N PRO A 115 31.50 0.71 26.84
CA PRO A 115 31.91 1.91 26.11
C PRO A 115 32.73 1.58 24.84
N GLY A 116 32.46 2.29 23.74
CA GLY A 116 33.18 2.14 22.47
C GLY A 116 32.49 1.19 21.50
N ASN A 117 33.29 0.52 20.65
CA ASN A 117 32.89 -0.56 19.76
C ASN A 117 33.94 -1.67 19.86
N PRO A 118 33.89 -2.52 20.91
CA PRO A 118 34.86 -3.59 21.09
C PRO A 118 34.69 -4.65 20.00
N SER A 119 35.79 -5.07 19.38
CA SER A 119 35.80 -6.10 18.32
C SER A 119 35.23 -7.45 18.79
N GLN A 120 35.39 -7.74 20.08
CA GLN A 120 34.72 -8.79 20.83
C GLN A 120 34.12 -8.17 22.11
N PRO A 121 32.81 -7.89 22.14
CA PRO A 121 32.14 -7.43 23.36
C PRO A 121 32.21 -8.51 24.45
N PRO A 122 32.59 -8.15 25.70
CA PRO A 122 32.74 -9.12 26.77
C PRO A 122 31.37 -9.62 27.25
N ARG A 123 31.17 -10.94 27.28
CA ARG A 123 29.99 -11.60 27.89
C ARG A 123 30.16 -11.74 29.43
N ASP A 124 30.71 -10.70 30.07
CA ASP A 124 30.85 -10.61 31.53
C ASP A 124 29.75 -9.67 32.05
N PHE A 125 28.67 -10.28 32.52
CA PHE A 125 27.49 -9.61 33.06
C PHE A 125 27.60 -9.32 34.57
N SER A 126 28.81 -9.34 35.14
CA SER A 126 29.00 -9.11 36.57
C SER A 126 28.77 -7.65 36.97
N ARG A 127 28.23 -7.44 38.19
CA ARG A 127 28.08 -6.10 38.79
C ARG A 127 29.40 -5.31 38.85
N SER A 128 30.54 -6.01 38.95
CA SER A 128 31.87 -5.39 38.99
C SER A 128 32.24 -4.77 37.65
N LYS A 129 32.07 -5.51 36.55
CA LYS A 129 32.30 -5.02 35.18
C LYS A 129 31.31 -3.92 34.81
N TRP A 130 30.06 -4.05 35.27
CA TRP A 130 29.05 -3.04 35.04
C TRP A 130 29.36 -1.70 35.68
N ALA A 131 29.81 -1.69 36.95
CA ALA A 131 30.17 -0.45 37.64
C ALA A 131 31.30 0.30 36.92
N GLU A 132 32.31 -0.42 36.42
CA GLU A 132 33.39 0.14 35.59
C GLU A 132 32.86 0.75 34.28
N ASN A 133 32.04 -0.01 33.55
CA ASN A 133 31.49 0.43 32.27
C ASN A 133 30.54 1.63 32.43
N LYS A 134 29.58 1.57 33.37
CA LYS A 134 28.58 2.62 33.62
C LYS A 134 29.24 3.95 34.00
N ALA A 135 30.31 3.94 34.78
CA ALA A 135 31.08 5.14 35.09
C ALA A 135 31.68 5.79 33.82
N GLN A 136 32.29 4.99 32.94
CA GLN A 136 32.85 5.48 31.67
C GLN A 136 31.76 5.98 30.70
N LEU A 137 30.63 5.27 30.60
CA LEU A 137 29.52 5.66 29.73
C LEU A 137 28.84 6.96 30.21
N ASN A 138 28.63 7.12 31.52
CA ASN A 138 28.16 8.37 32.11
C ASN A 138 29.12 9.54 31.78
N SER A 139 30.44 9.33 31.80
CA SER A 139 31.42 10.36 31.42
C SER A 139 31.34 10.77 29.94
N LYS A 140 30.74 9.93 29.09
CA LYS A 140 30.45 10.21 27.66
C LYS A 140 29.02 10.71 27.42
N GLY A 141 28.26 11.01 28.48
CA GLY A 141 26.88 11.51 28.37
C GLY A 141 25.91 10.51 27.75
N VAL A 142 26.20 9.20 27.83
CA VAL A 142 25.33 8.15 27.29
C VAL A 142 23.99 8.16 28.02
N GLN A 143 22.89 8.10 27.28
CA GLN A 143 21.53 7.96 27.79
C GLN A 143 20.84 6.79 27.08
N ALA A 144 20.57 5.72 27.85
CA ALA A 144 19.96 4.48 27.37
C ALA A 144 19.37 3.65 28.53
N ASN A 145 18.46 2.73 28.21
CA ASN A 145 17.91 1.75 29.17
C ASN A 145 18.32 0.32 28.82
N ALA A 146 17.85 -0.65 29.60
CA ALA A 146 17.68 -2.03 29.16
C ALA A 146 16.26 -2.44 29.57
N ALA A 147 15.42 -2.82 28.60
CA ALA A 147 13.99 -2.98 28.81
C ALA A 147 13.45 -4.23 28.12
N TRP A 148 12.57 -4.93 28.84
CA TRP A 148 11.55 -5.77 28.22
C TRP A 148 10.40 -4.89 27.73
N ASP A 149 9.80 -5.25 26.61
CA ASP A 149 8.66 -4.56 26.01
C ASP A 149 7.59 -5.57 25.54
N PHE A 150 6.32 -5.26 25.81
CA PHE A 150 5.19 -6.18 25.70
C PHE A 150 3.95 -5.47 25.17
N PHE A 151 3.31 -6.02 24.14
CA PHE A 151 2.13 -5.42 23.51
C PHE A 151 0.86 -6.27 23.68
N LEU A 152 -0.20 -5.61 24.15
CA LEU A 152 -1.47 -6.24 24.54
C LEU A 152 -2.69 -5.47 23.99
N ASP A 153 -3.73 -6.21 23.58
CA ASP A 153 -4.97 -5.68 22.99
C ASP A 153 -6.09 -6.73 23.09
N ASP A 154 -7.36 -6.31 23.11
CA ASP A 154 -8.52 -7.24 23.03
C ASP A 154 -8.65 -7.84 21.60
N ASP A 155 -8.16 -7.15 20.57
CA ASP A 155 -8.01 -7.67 19.21
C ASP A 155 -6.65 -8.35 19.01
N ARG A 156 -6.68 -9.67 18.82
CA ARG A 156 -5.51 -10.52 18.58
C ARG A 156 -4.58 -9.95 17.51
N ASN A 157 -5.11 -9.38 16.42
CA ASN A 157 -4.29 -8.91 15.31
C ASN A 157 -3.59 -7.58 15.61
N ARG A 158 -4.16 -6.72 16.46
CA ARG A 158 -3.56 -5.44 16.83
C ARG A 158 -2.32 -5.63 17.70
N THR A 159 -2.25 -6.71 18.48
CA THR A 159 -1.06 -7.06 19.28
C THR A 159 0.21 -7.34 18.46
N LEU A 160 0.08 -7.59 17.15
CA LEU A 160 1.20 -7.84 16.24
C LEU A 160 1.86 -6.54 15.70
N TYR A 161 1.35 -5.38 16.11
CA TYR A 161 1.77 -4.07 15.60
C TYR A 161 1.89 -3.06 16.76
N PRO A 162 3.11 -2.80 17.28
CA PRO A 162 3.34 -1.89 18.42
C PRO A 162 2.60 -0.54 18.31
N GLN A 163 2.60 0.03 17.10
CA GLN A 163 1.98 1.32 16.77
C GLN A 163 0.44 1.38 16.89
N VAL A 164 -0.26 0.25 17.06
CA VAL A 164 -1.74 0.21 17.18
C VAL A 164 -2.26 -0.70 18.30
N ALA A 165 -1.39 -1.35 19.08
CA ALA A 165 -1.81 -2.08 20.27
C ALA A 165 -2.36 -1.11 21.34
N ALA A 166 -3.39 -1.54 22.07
CA ALA A 166 -4.03 -0.73 23.11
C ALA A 166 -3.12 -0.46 24.32
N VAL A 167 -2.30 -1.45 24.70
CA VAL A 167 -1.43 -1.42 25.89
C VAL A 167 -0.01 -1.85 25.52
N GLU A 168 0.96 -1.11 26.05
CA GLU A 168 2.40 -1.32 26.02
C GLU A 168 2.87 -1.43 27.47
N ILE A 169 3.57 -2.51 27.84
CA ILE A 169 4.14 -2.69 29.18
C ILE A 169 5.65 -2.81 29.01
N MET A 170 6.39 -1.85 29.57
CA MET A 170 7.85 -1.89 29.60
C MET A 170 8.34 -2.26 31.00
N VAL A 171 9.35 -3.14 31.09
CA VAL A 171 10.03 -3.46 32.35
C VAL A 171 11.51 -3.15 32.21
N TRP A 172 11.93 -2.05 32.82
CA TRP A 172 13.29 -1.54 32.76
C TRP A 172 14.14 -2.25 33.83
N LEU A 173 15.10 -3.04 33.36
CA LEU A 173 16.07 -3.73 34.21
C LEU A 173 17.21 -2.81 34.67
N GLY A 174 17.48 -1.72 33.96
CA GLY A 174 18.50 -0.74 34.34
C GLY A 174 18.67 0.37 33.30
N SER A 175 19.61 1.27 33.55
CA SER A 175 19.87 2.42 32.67
C SER A 175 21.30 2.97 32.74
N VAL A 176 21.64 3.80 31.77
CA VAL A 176 22.87 4.60 31.70
C VAL A 176 22.47 6.06 31.54
N GLY A 177 23.14 6.98 32.25
CA GLY A 177 22.75 8.37 32.31
C GLY A 177 21.39 8.57 32.97
N ASP A 178 20.60 9.51 32.45
CA ASP A 178 19.26 9.82 32.96
C ASP A 178 18.21 9.91 31.82
N PRO A 179 17.92 8.78 31.13
CA PRO A 179 16.99 8.75 30.01
C PRO A 179 15.55 9.05 30.46
N TRP A 180 14.76 9.64 29.58
CA TRP A 180 13.36 9.99 29.84
C TRP A 180 12.41 8.84 29.50
N TRP A 181 11.35 8.65 30.30
CA TRP A 181 10.27 7.69 30.03
C TRP A 181 8.88 8.29 30.25
N LEU A 182 7.87 7.67 29.64
CA LEU A 182 6.47 8.07 29.77
C LEU A 182 5.99 7.95 31.22
N GLY A 183 5.26 8.97 31.68
CA GLY A 183 4.80 9.08 33.07
C GLY A 183 5.83 9.65 34.05
N ARG A 184 7.11 9.77 33.68
CA ARG A 184 8.18 10.30 34.57
C ARG A 184 7.96 11.76 34.98
N ALA A 185 7.45 12.60 34.08
CA ALA A 185 7.41 14.06 34.27
C ALA A 185 6.61 14.53 35.50
N ASN A 186 5.62 13.76 35.94
CA ASN A 186 4.81 14.05 37.13
C ASN A 186 5.32 13.32 38.39
N ASN A 187 6.32 12.45 38.24
CA ASN A 187 6.89 11.54 39.25
C ASN A 187 5.83 10.71 40.02
N SER A 188 4.65 10.54 39.44
CA SER A 188 3.48 9.90 40.05
C SER A 188 3.54 8.39 39.83
N ILE A 189 4.12 7.68 40.79
CA ILE A 189 4.11 6.22 40.86
C ILE A 189 2.66 5.76 41.06
N ILE A 190 2.09 5.05 40.09
CA ILE A 190 0.70 4.55 40.20
C ILE A 190 0.61 3.29 41.07
N SER A 191 1.69 2.51 41.18
CA SER A 191 1.78 1.37 42.10
C SER A 191 3.22 0.91 42.29
N THR A 192 3.46 0.00 43.24
CA THR A 192 4.69 -0.80 43.29
C THR A 192 4.33 -2.24 42.95
N VAL A 193 5.09 -2.87 42.03
CA VAL A 193 4.94 -4.28 41.69
C VAL A 193 6.22 -5.04 42.00
N THR A 194 6.09 -6.19 42.66
CA THR A 194 7.22 -7.10 42.89
C THR A 194 7.21 -8.16 41.80
N LEU A 195 8.29 -8.28 41.03
CA LEU A 195 8.53 -9.37 40.08
C LEU A 195 9.77 -10.12 40.54
N GLY A 196 9.60 -11.40 40.86
CA GLY A 196 10.66 -12.20 41.48
C GLY A 196 11.00 -11.70 42.88
N LYS A 197 12.26 -11.24 43.04
CA LYS A 197 12.78 -10.64 44.28
C LYS A 197 12.90 -9.11 44.22
N THR A 198 12.52 -8.47 43.11
CA THR A 198 12.74 -7.04 42.91
C THR A 198 11.43 -6.25 42.89
N ASP A 199 11.41 -5.15 43.62
CA ASP A 199 10.34 -4.16 43.58
C ASP A 199 10.57 -3.16 42.42
N PHE A 200 9.53 -2.94 41.62
CA PHE A 200 9.49 -1.94 40.56
C PHE A 200 8.44 -0.88 40.89
N SER A 201 8.80 0.39 40.72
CA SER A 201 7.86 1.50 40.66
C SER A 201 7.19 1.54 39.29
N LEU A 202 5.87 1.44 39.27
CA LEU A 202 5.06 1.47 38.06
C LEU A 202 4.65 2.90 37.73
N PHE A 203 5.00 3.36 36.54
CA PHE A 203 4.61 4.64 35.95
C PHE A 203 3.60 4.41 34.82
N TYR A 204 2.88 5.47 34.44
CA TYR A 204 1.90 5.43 33.36
C TYR A 204 1.95 6.71 32.51
N GLY A 205 1.85 6.56 31.20
CA GLY A 205 1.58 7.64 30.25
C GLY A 205 0.88 7.15 29.00
N ARG A 206 0.63 8.05 28.05
CA ARG A 206 0.18 7.71 26.69
C ARG A 206 1.24 8.16 25.68
N ASN A 207 1.62 7.28 24.75
CA ASN A 207 2.51 7.64 23.65
C ASN A 207 1.73 8.44 22.58
N SER A 208 2.41 8.95 21.54
CA SER A 208 1.78 9.74 20.47
C SER A 208 0.78 8.96 19.60
N GLY A 209 0.78 7.63 19.66
CA GLY A 209 -0.22 6.75 19.04
C GLY A 209 -1.49 6.58 19.90
N GLY A 210 -1.48 7.05 21.15
CA GLY A 210 -2.59 6.91 22.10
C GLY A 210 -2.59 5.59 22.89
N THR A 211 -1.62 4.70 22.64
CA THR A 211 -1.40 3.47 23.42
C THR A 211 -1.11 3.82 24.88
N HIS A 212 -1.67 3.03 25.81
CA HIS A 212 -1.38 3.14 27.23
C HIS A 212 -0.04 2.48 27.54
N VAL A 213 0.95 3.28 27.93
CA VAL A 213 2.30 2.80 28.23
C VAL A 213 2.51 2.72 29.74
N PHE A 214 2.85 1.52 30.22
CA PHE A 214 3.14 1.23 31.62
C PHE A 214 4.62 0.91 31.77
N THR A 215 5.39 1.82 32.37
CA THR A 215 6.83 1.63 32.56
C THR A 215 7.11 1.23 34.01
N ALA A 216 7.56 0.00 34.22
CA ALA A 216 8.03 -0.50 35.50
C ALA A 216 9.55 -0.31 35.60
N VAL A 217 10.01 0.53 36.53
CA VAL A 217 11.45 0.84 36.77
C VAL A 217 11.83 0.37 38.17
N THR A 218 13.05 -0.12 38.39
CA THR A 218 13.50 -0.60 39.71
C THR A 218 13.34 0.50 40.77
N LYS A 219 12.67 0.17 41.87
CA LYS A 219 12.22 1.14 42.90
C LYS A 219 13.37 1.84 43.63
N ASP A 220 14.52 1.19 43.72
CA ASP A 220 15.76 1.71 44.30
C ASP A 220 16.76 2.21 43.24
N ASN A 221 16.36 2.25 41.97
CA ASN A 221 17.20 2.53 40.80
C ASN A 221 18.42 1.60 40.65
N THR A 222 18.37 0.37 41.19
CA THR A 222 19.42 -0.63 40.93
C THR A 222 19.30 -1.24 39.54
N ASP A 223 20.44 -1.55 38.91
CA ASP A 223 20.47 -2.27 37.64
C ASP A 223 20.52 -3.80 37.87
N ILE A 224 19.69 -4.53 37.15
CA ILE A 224 19.57 -5.99 37.18
C ILE A 224 20.13 -6.58 35.87
N LEU A 225 21.41 -6.97 35.91
CA LEU A 225 22.16 -7.43 34.72
C LEU A 225 21.80 -8.86 34.26
N SER A 226 21.20 -9.65 35.14
CA SER A 226 20.75 -11.02 34.92
C SER A 226 19.35 -11.17 35.45
N PHE A 227 18.41 -11.57 34.59
CA PHE A 227 16.98 -11.63 34.92
C PHE A 227 16.39 -12.94 34.43
N ASP A 228 15.66 -13.66 35.29
CA ASP A 228 14.99 -14.94 34.97
C ASP A 228 13.75 -15.12 35.87
N GLU A 229 12.60 -14.63 35.41
CA GLU A 229 11.37 -14.55 36.21
C GLU A 229 10.10 -14.85 35.38
N ASN A 230 9.01 -15.20 36.06
CA ASN A 230 7.69 -15.42 35.44
C ASN A 230 6.91 -14.10 35.36
N PHE A 231 6.70 -13.58 34.16
CA PHE A 231 6.02 -12.30 33.91
C PHE A 231 4.49 -12.38 34.00
N TYR A 232 3.89 -13.58 34.05
CA TYR A 232 2.43 -13.70 34.04
C TYR A 232 1.71 -12.95 35.19
N PRO A 233 2.18 -13.02 36.45
CA PRO A 233 1.60 -12.23 37.54
C PRO A 233 1.74 -10.72 37.32
N LEU A 234 2.82 -10.27 36.67
CA LEU A 234 3.04 -8.85 36.37
C LEU A 234 1.95 -8.32 35.43
N PHE A 235 1.63 -9.00 34.33
CA PHE A 235 0.61 -8.52 33.39
C PHE A 235 -0.76 -8.37 34.05
N LYS A 236 -1.16 -9.36 34.86
CA LYS A 236 -2.39 -9.29 35.67
C LYS A 236 -2.34 -8.13 36.67
N PHE A 237 -1.21 -7.94 37.35
CA PHE A 237 -1.07 -6.85 38.32
C PHE A 237 -1.12 -5.47 37.65
N VAL A 238 -0.33 -5.23 36.59
CA VAL A 238 -0.30 -3.96 35.86
C VAL A 238 -1.69 -3.59 35.36
N LEU A 239 -2.40 -4.52 34.70
CA LEU A 239 -3.77 -4.27 34.27
C LEU A 239 -4.72 -4.01 35.45
N GLN A 240 -4.57 -4.73 36.58
CA GLN A 240 -5.40 -4.49 37.77
C GLN A 240 -5.14 -3.11 38.41
N GLN A 241 -3.88 -2.62 38.43
CA GLN A 241 -3.58 -1.28 38.93
C GLN A 241 -4.02 -0.20 37.93
N ALA A 242 -3.84 -0.44 36.63
CA ALA A 242 -4.28 0.44 35.56
C ALA A 242 -5.79 0.73 35.65
N HIS A 243 -6.61 -0.30 35.84
CA HIS A 243 -8.06 -0.16 36.04
C HIS A 243 -8.47 0.57 37.34
N LYS A 244 -7.55 0.77 38.31
CA LYS A 244 -7.80 1.49 39.57
C LYS A 244 -7.32 2.95 39.55
N HIS A 245 -6.32 3.26 38.75
CA HIS A 245 -5.53 4.50 38.84
C HIS A 245 -5.57 5.37 37.57
N ILE A 246 -6.38 5.02 36.56
CA ILE A 246 -6.52 5.78 35.31
C ILE A 246 -7.98 6.18 35.13
N ASP A 247 -8.21 7.45 34.77
CA ASP A 247 -9.54 8.10 34.71
C ASP A 247 -10.46 7.60 33.58
N ALA A 248 -9.97 6.69 32.73
CA ALA A 248 -10.72 6.07 31.65
C ALA A 248 -10.48 4.54 31.62
N PRO A 249 -10.86 3.80 32.67
CA PRO A 249 -10.52 2.38 32.80
C PRO A 249 -11.27 1.48 31.81
N ASN A 250 -12.30 2.01 31.13
CA ASN A 250 -13.02 1.32 30.05
C ASN A 250 -12.25 1.31 28.71
N ASP A 251 -11.18 2.10 28.55
CA ASP A 251 -10.29 2.07 27.38
C ASP A 251 -9.25 0.93 27.47
N LEU A 252 -9.12 0.30 28.65
CA LEU A 252 -8.17 -0.79 28.89
C LEU A 252 -8.80 -2.16 28.63
N PRO A 253 -8.07 -3.10 27.99
CA PRO A 253 -8.56 -4.44 27.73
C PRO A 253 -8.68 -5.25 29.04
N LYS A 254 -9.75 -6.04 29.16
CA LYS A 254 -10.09 -6.80 30.38
C LYS A 254 -9.48 -8.19 30.41
N ASP A 255 -9.40 -8.84 29.25
CA ASP A 255 -8.69 -10.10 29.01
C ASP A 255 -8.00 -10.01 27.64
N PRO A 256 -6.92 -9.19 27.53
CA PRO A 256 -6.23 -9.01 26.27
C PRO A 256 -5.51 -10.28 25.83
N TRP A 257 -5.23 -10.30 24.53
CA TRP A 257 -4.14 -11.07 23.97
C TRP A 257 -2.80 -10.41 24.33
N LEU A 258 -1.79 -11.21 24.67
CA LEU A 258 -0.37 -10.86 24.66
C LEU A 258 0.20 -11.32 23.32
N GLY A 259 0.75 -10.40 22.51
CA GLY A 259 1.21 -10.72 21.15
C GLY A 259 2.71 -10.61 20.90
N ILE A 260 3.31 -9.48 21.26
CA ILE A 260 4.74 -9.23 21.06
C ILE A 260 5.46 -9.27 22.42
N ILE A 261 6.65 -9.86 22.40
CA ILE A 261 7.58 -9.97 23.52
C ILE A 261 8.97 -9.62 22.99
N GLU A 262 9.54 -8.52 23.49
CA GLU A 262 10.83 -7.98 23.05
C GLU A 262 11.73 -7.67 24.25
N PHE A 263 13.05 -7.80 24.04
CA PHE A 263 14.06 -7.34 24.99
C PHE A 263 15.17 -6.58 24.26
N GLY A 264 15.47 -5.37 24.71
CA GLY A 264 16.40 -4.49 24.02
C GLY A 264 16.83 -3.28 24.82
N THR A 265 17.29 -2.26 24.10
CA THR A 265 17.73 -0.98 24.66
C THR A 265 17.21 0.18 23.82
N GLU A 266 16.54 1.13 24.45
CA GLU A 266 16.20 2.42 23.85
C GLU A 266 17.42 3.35 23.96
N THR A 267 17.60 4.18 22.94
CA THR A 267 18.84 4.95 22.73
C THR A 267 18.52 6.43 22.49
N TRP A 268 19.00 7.32 23.37
CA TRP A 268 18.68 8.77 23.33
C TRP A 268 19.88 9.66 23.02
N LEU A 269 21.06 9.34 23.53
CA LEU A 269 22.25 10.20 23.41
C LEU A 269 23.52 9.40 23.66
N SER A 270 24.59 9.69 22.92
CA SER A 270 25.94 9.26 23.25
C SER A 270 26.97 10.18 22.61
N ASN A 271 28.03 10.55 23.34
CA ASN A 271 29.20 11.21 22.75
C ASN A 271 30.23 10.14 22.33
N GLY A 272 30.00 9.56 21.15
CA GLY A 272 30.80 8.45 20.59
C GLY A 272 30.10 7.09 20.70
N ASN A 273 30.79 6.02 20.34
CA ASN A 273 30.15 4.70 20.29
C ASN A 273 29.87 4.14 21.69
N ALA A 274 28.71 3.50 21.84
CA ALA A 274 28.36 2.61 22.95
C ALA A 274 27.82 1.29 22.38
N THR A 275 28.13 0.18 23.05
CA THR A 275 27.66 -1.17 22.66
C THR A 275 26.81 -1.77 23.78
N PHE A 276 25.54 -2.05 23.50
CA PHE A 276 24.70 -2.91 24.31
C PHE A 276 24.93 -4.36 23.91
N THR A 277 25.08 -5.23 24.90
CA THR A 277 25.40 -6.65 24.74
C THR A 277 24.38 -7.42 25.55
N ALA A 278 23.59 -8.28 24.91
CA ALA A 278 22.60 -9.13 25.57
C ALA A 278 22.72 -10.59 25.11
N ALA A 279 22.44 -11.53 26.00
CA ALA A 279 22.60 -12.97 25.77
C ALA A 279 21.66 -13.81 26.65
N ASN A 280 21.80 -15.14 26.56
CA ASN A 280 21.17 -16.12 27.45
C ASN A 280 19.63 -16.02 27.47
N PHE A 281 19.07 -15.79 26.28
CA PHE A 281 17.64 -15.67 26.03
C PHE A 281 16.92 -17.00 26.24
N VAL A 282 15.90 -17.03 27.10
CA VAL A 282 15.00 -18.18 27.28
C VAL A 282 13.56 -17.69 27.38
N MET A 283 12.63 -18.45 26.81
CA MET A 283 11.19 -18.32 27.01
C MET A 283 10.58 -19.70 27.26
N ASP A 284 9.98 -19.90 28.44
CA ASP A 284 9.14 -21.07 28.78
C ASP A 284 7.70 -20.57 28.97
N LEU A 285 6.85 -20.85 27.98
CA LEU A 285 5.45 -20.45 27.93
C LEU A 285 4.58 -21.69 28.13
N LYS A 286 3.69 -21.66 29.13
CA LYS A 286 2.73 -22.74 29.41
C LYS A 286 1.30 -22.22 29.30
N SER A 287 0.47 -22.96 28.59
CA SER A 287 -0.92 -22.61 28.27
C SER A 287 -1.88 -23.74 28.66
N ASN A 288 -3.08 -23.38 29.08
CA ASN A 288 -4.12 -24.35 29.50
C ASN A 288 -5.02 -24.81 28.34
N VAL A 289 -4.54 -24.70 27.09
CA VAL A 289 -5.35 -24.94 25.89
C VAL A 289 -5.32 -26.42 25.50
N THR A 290 -6.45 -27.10 25.64
CA THR A 290 -6.64 -28.47 25.13
C THR A 290 -6.71 -28.49 23.59
N GLU A 291 -6.16 -29.54 22.96
CA GLU A 291 -5.99 -29.60 21.50
C GLU A 291 -7.27 -29.42 20.67
N ASN A 292 -8.45 -29.70 21.24
CA ASN A 292 -9.74 -29.55 20.58
C ASN A 292 -10.29 -28.09 20.55
N ASP A 293 -9.71 -27.17 21.33
CA ASP A 293 -10.18 -25.78 21.42
C ASP A 293 -9.46 -24.84 20.44
N ARG A 294 -8.46 -25.34 19.70
CA ARG A 294 -7.71 -24.56 18.70
C ARG A 294 -8.55 -24.09 17.50
N ASP A 295 -9.66 -24.77 17.21
CA ASP A 295 -10.55 -24.51 16.06
C ASP A 295 -12.00 -24.10 16.44
N SER A 296 -12.31 -23.93 17.74
CA SER A 296 -13.69 -23.76 18.21
C SER A 296 -14.03 -22.36 18.75
N ALA A 297 -15.15 -21.82 18.26
CA ALA A 297 -15.79 -20.54 18.61
C ALA A 297 -15.06 -19.24 18.15
N GLY A 298 -15.73 -18.31 17.45
CA GLY A 298 -17.13 -18.35 17.05
C GLY A 298 -17.56 -17.14 16.23
N SER A 299 -18.14 -17.48 15.08
CA SER A 299 -19.33 -16.84 14.53
C SER A 299 -20.29 -16.28 15.60
N GLY A 300 -20.75 -15.04 15.43
CA GLY A 300 -22.10 -14.65 15.83
C GLY A 300 -22.32 -13.96 17.17
N ASN A 301 -22.39 -12.63 17.10
CA ASN A 301 -23.56 -11.82 17.52
C ASN A 301 -23.73 -11.39 19.00
N GLY A 302 -23.62 -10.06 19.23
CA GLY A 302 -24.53 -9.28 20.08
C GLY A 302 -24.17 -9.06 21.56
N GLY A 303 -24.09 -7.79 22.01
CA GLY A 303 -24.27 -7.48 23.45
C GLY A 303 -23.66 -6.18 24.02
N ASN A 304 -24.38 -5.07 23.89
CA ASN A 304 -24.55 -4.00 24.91
C ASN A 304 -23.39 -3.50 25.82
N LYS A 305 -23.10 -2.19 25.65
CA LYS A 305 -23.21 -1.11 26.66
C LYS A 305 -22.20 -0.94 27.84
N THR A 306 -21.80 0.34 27.97
CA THR A 306 -21.65 1.18 29.20
C THR A 306 -20.51 0.85 30.18
N SER A 307 -19.86 1.82 30.84
CA SER A 307 -19.99 3.30 30.83
C SER A 307 -18.91 3.97 31.69
N ASP A 308 -18.50 5.19 31.32
CA ASP A 308 -18.05 6.34 32.16
C ASP A 308 -16.88 6.10 33.16
N GLY A 309 -16.10 7.07 33.63
CA GLY A 309 -15.93 8.54 33.45
C GLY A 309 -14.71 8.97 34.32
N ASP A 310 -14.26 10.21 34.43
CA ASP A 310 -14.84 11.52 34.08
C ASP A 310 -13.83 12.66 34.42
N ARG A 311 -13.89 13.82 33.73
CA ARG A 311 -13.41 15.18 34.20
C ARG A 311 -11.90 15.39 34.51
N ASP A 312 -11.34 16.61 34.55
CA ASP A 312 -11.91 17.97 34.42
C ASP A 312 -10.96 18.99 33.73
N LYS A 313 -11.54 20.19 33.51
CA LYS A 313 -11.01 21.50 33.08
C LYS A 313 -9.75 21.96 33.86
N GLY A 314 -8.92 22.93 33.45
CA GLY A 314 -9.08 24.06 32.50
C GLY A 314 -7.81 24.95 32.52
N ASP A 315 -7.75 26.25 32.15
CA ASP A 315 -8.58 27.12 31.29
C ASP A 315 -7.80 28.43 30.95
N ASP A 316 -8.24 29.16 29.91
CA ASP A 316 -8.09 30.61 29.59
C ASP A 316 -6.75 31.42 29.60
N ALA A 317 -6.35 31.81 28.36
CA ALA A 317 -6.37 33.21 27.85
C ALA A 317 -5.15 34.19 27.91
N ASN A 318 -4.72 34.56 26.68
CA ASN A 318 -4.70 35.92 26.09
C ASN A 318 -3.37 36.72 25.83
N LYS A 319 -3.34 37.27 24.60
CA LYS A 319 -2.72 38.53 24.12
C LYS A 319 -1.19 38.75 24.12
N GLY A 320 -0.68 39.02 22.91
CA GLY A 320 0.51 39.83 22.62
C GLY A 320 0.49 40.25 21.14
N ASN A 321 0.56 41.55 20.84
CA ASN A 321 0.37 42.10 19.49
C ASN A 321 1.66 42.79 18.99
N GLY A 322 1.88 42.84 17.68
CA GLY A 322 3.00 43.57 17.07
C GLY A 322 3.21 43.19 15.61
N GLY A 323 3.24 44.19 14.72
CA GLY A 323 3.55 43.99 13.31
C GLY A 323 4.35 45.17 12.76
N ASP A 324 4.85 45.04 11.53
CA ASP A 324 5.32 46.17 10.73
C ASP A 324 5.18 45.88 9.22
N LYS A 325 5.29 46.93 8.39
CA LYS A 325 5.07 46.91 6.92
C LYS A 325 6.39 47.04 6.14
N GLY A 326 6.45 46.47 4.94
CA GLY A 326 7.52 46.80 3.98
C GLY A 326 7.43 46.08 2.62
N SER A 327 7.22 46.87 1.56
CA SER A 327 7.41 46.54 0.12
C SER A 327 8.74 45.80 -0.17
N GLY A 328 8.91 44.98 -1.22
CA GLY A 328 8.03 44.58 -2.33
C GLY A 328 8.81 44.59 -3.66
N ASN A 329 8.76 43.49 -4.45
CA ASN A 329 9.08 43.47 -5.89
C ASN A 329 8.76 42.09 -6.51
N ASP A 330 8.26 42.10 -7.74
CA ASP A 330 7.81 40.91 -8.48
C ASP A 330 8.96 40.08 -9.06
N ASN A 331 8.79 38.76 -9.03
CA ASN A 331 9.26 37.83 -10.06
C ASN A 331 8.21 36.72 -10.19
N GLY A 332 7.84 36.38 -11.43
CA GLY A 332 6.75 35.44 -11.72
C GLY A 332 7.15 34.00 -11.42
N ASP A 333 7.02 33.60 -10.16
CA ASP A 333 7.41 32.28 -9.68
C ASP A 333 6.23 31.29 -9.66
N ASN A 334 6.56 30.01 -9.81
CA ASN A 334 5.60 28.92 -10.02
C ASN A 334 4.92 28.47 -8.71
N SER A 335 4.18 29.37 -8.05
CA SER A 335 3.44 29.07 -6.83
C SER A 335 1.97 28.75 -7.11
N THR A 336 1.55 27.51 -6.82
CA THR A 336 0.17 27.27 -6.39
C THR A 336 -0.08 28.13 -5.15
N SER A 337 -0.86 29.19 -5.34
CA SER A 337 -1.08 30.21 -4.32
C SER A 337 -1.71 29.58 -3.07
N LYS A 338 -1.06 29.80 -1.91
CA LYS A 338 -1.66 29.44 -0.61
C LYS A 338 -2.99 30.16 -0.37
N GLY A 339 -3.18 31.33 -0.99
CA GLY A 339 -4.43 32.09 -0.93
C GLY A 339 -5.58 31.36 -1.63
N ASP A 340 -5.32 30.71 -2.76
CA ASP A 340 -6.31 29.89 -3.47
C ASP A 340 -6.75 28.73 -2.57
N GLU A 341 -5.82 28.02 -1.92
CA GLU A 341 -6.16 26.95 -0.98
C GLU A 341 -6.91 27.44 0.27
N GLU A 342 -6.65 28.67 0.73
CA GLU A 342 -7.23 29.23 1.96
C GLU A 342 -8.64 29.80 1.74
N ASP A 343 -8.90 30.44 0.59
CA ASP A 343 -10.26 30.83 0.21
C ASP A 343 -11.10 29.62 -0.23
N ASP A 344 -10.50 28.56 -0.80
CA ASP A 344 -11.16 27.26 -1.01
C ASP A 344 -11.53 26.61 0.34
N ALA A 345 -10.64 26.68 1.34
CA ALA A 345 -10.92 26.22 2.71
C ALA A 345 -11.99 27.06 3.44
N ARG A 346 -12.34 28.25 2.93
CA ARG A 346 -13.51 29.03 3.36
C ARG A 346 -14.77 28.67 2.57
N ARG A 347 -14.69 28.47 1.25
CA ARG A 347 -15.82 28.11 0.36
C ARG A 347 -16.32 26.67 0.59
N LEU A 348 -15.44 25.67 0.57
CA LEU A 348 -15.76 24.24 0.79
C LEU A 348 -16.30 23.94 2.19
N MET A 349 -16.12 24.87 3.12
CA MET A 349 -16.09 24.62 4.55
C MET A 349 -16.70 25.79 5.33
N ASN A 350 -17.70 26.44 4.72
CA ASN A 350 -18.53 27.45 5.37
C ASN A 350 -19.11 26.88 6.68
N ASN A 351 -19.27 27.73 7.71
CA ASN A 351 -19.63 27.26 9.06
C ASN A 351 -21.00 26.56 9.11
N SER A 352 -21.89 26.85 8.16
CA SER A 352 -23.14 26.10 7.95
C SER A 352 -22.88 24.65 7.55
N VAL A 353 -22.16 24.40 6.44
CA VAL A 353 -21.98 23.07 5.84
C VAL A 353 -21.31 22.10 6.81
N LEU A 354 -20.21 22.53 7.44
CA LEU A 354 -19.57 21.74 8.50
C LEU A 354 -20.52 21.59 9.69
N GLY A 355 -21.18 22.67 10.12
CA GLY A 355 -22.15 22.65 11.19
C GLY A 355 -23.21 21.57 10.96
N TYR A 356 -23.73 21.43 9.73
CA TYR A 356 -24.67 20.38 9.34
C TYR A 356 -24.03 18.99 9.27
N VAL A 357 -22.85 18.82 8.66
CA VAL A 357 -22.14 17.52 8.65
C VAL A 357 -21.90 17.02 10.07
N VAL A 358 -21.39 17.88 10.95
CA VAL A 358 -21.10 17.53 12.34
C VAL A 358 -22.37 17.40 13.15
N THR A 359 -23.42 18.21 12.93
CA THR A 359 -24.70 18.10 13.66
C THR A 359 -25.55 16.91 13.19
N ALA A 360 -25.47 16.51 11.93
CA ALA A 360 -26.09 15.28 11.42
C ALA A 360 -25.31 14.04 11.84
N ALA A 361 -23.97 14.13 11.94
CA ALA A 361 -23.13 13.09 12.51
C ALA A 361 -23.20 13.02 14.04
N LEU A 362 -23.49 14.11 14.76
CA LEU A 362 -23.49 14.18 16.22
C LEU A 362 -24.42 13.14 16.88
N PRO A 363 -25.67 12.92 16.41
CA PRO A 363 -26.50 11.80 16.84
C PRO A 363 -25.83 10.44 16.65
N TRP A 364 -25.07 10.23 15.58
CA TRP A 364 -24.35 8.98 15.31
C TRP A 364 -23.06 8.85 16.13
N ILE A 365 -22.34 9.95 16.37
CA ILE A 365 -21.18 10.03 17.27
C ILE A 365 -21.64 9.78 18.72
N HIS A 366 -22.84 10.23 19.09
CA HIS A 366 -23.51 9.89 20.35
C HIS A 366 -24.11 8.48 20.37
N LEU A 367 -24.52 7.91 19.22
CA LEU A 367 -24.96 6.50 19.13
C LEU A 367 -23.79 5.52 19.21
N MET A 368 -22.63 5.88 18.66
CA MET A 368 -21.37 5.14 18.79
C MET A 368 -20.89 5.06 20.25
N LYS A 369 -21.26 6.03 21.11
CA LYS A 369 -21.09 5.91 22.57
C LYS A 369 -22.00 4.85 23.22
N ARG A 370 -22.95 4.23 22.49
CA ARG A 370 -23.93 3.28 23.06
C ARG A 370 -23.98 1.90 22.38
N HIS A 371 -23.63 1.76 21.11
CA HIS A 371 -23.60 0.46 20.42
C HIS A 371 -22.47 0.34 19.38
N THR A 372 -21.73 -0.77 19.46
CA THR A 372 -20.81 -1.25 18.43
C THR A 372 -21.58 -1.80 17.22
N PHE A 373 -21.83 -0.95 16.23
CA PHE A 373 -22.27 -1.40 14.90
C PHE A 373 -21.07 -1.62 13.99
N ALA A 374 -20.93 -2.85 13.49
CA ALA A 374 -19.95 -3.19 12.47
C ALA A 374 -20.36 -2.57 11.12
N TRP A 375 -19.66 -1.53 10.68
CA TRP A 375 -19.83 -0.93 9.36
C TRP A 375 -18.93 -1.60 8.32
N GLN A 376 -19.16 -2.90 8.07
CA GLN A 376 -18.81 -3.50 6.78
C GLN A 376 -19.97 -3.29 5.81
N THR A 377 -20.02 -2.14 5.16
CA THR A 377 -20.82 -1.99 3.94
C THR A 377 -20.06 -2.65 2.79
N GLN A 378 -20.39 -3.91 2.49
CA GLN A 378 -20.53 -4.26 1.08
C GLN A 378 -21.56 -3.28 0.51
N GLY A 379 -21.25 -2.68 -0.65
CA GLY A 379 -22.04 -1.58 -1.20
C GLY A 379 -23.47 -2.02 -1.49
N VAL A 380 -24.43 -1.46 -0.75
CA VAL A 380 -25.86 -1.62 -1.02
C VAL A 380 -26.36 -0.28 -1.55
N ASP A 381 -26.94 -0.32 -2.73
CA ASP A 381 -27.35 0.84 -3.51
C ASP A 381 -28.85 1.05 -3.44
N SER A 382 -29.32 2.21 -3.92
CA SER A 382 -30.72 2.54 -4.08
C SER A 382 -30.88 3.46 -5.29
N ALA A 383 -31.93 3.24 -6.09
CA ALA A 383 -32.25 4.05 -7.26
C ALA A 383 -33.16 5.21 -6.88
N ASN A 384 -32.89 6.43 -7.36
CA ASN A 384 -33.82 7.55 -7.25
C ASN A 384 -34.94 7.41 -8.29
N ILE A 385 -36.20 7.39 -7.84
CA ILE A 385 -37.38 7.17 -8.69
C ILE A 385 -38.16 8.49 -8.92
N GLY A 386 -37.68 9.60 -8.36
CA GLY A 386 -38.34 10.91 -8.41
C GLY A 386 -39.29 11.14 -7.23
N ASP A 387 -39.74 12.38 -7.05
CA ASP A 387 -40.67 12.81 -5.98
C ASP A 387 -40.27 12.33 -4.57
N ARG A 388 -38.97 12.37 -4.26
CA ARG A 388 -38.35 11.87 -3.01
C ARG A 388 -38.45 10.36 -2.76
N ARG A 389 -38.98 9.58 -3.72
CA ARG A 389 -39.08 8.12 -3.64
C ARG A 389 -37.79 7.44 -4.08
N CYS A 390 -37.45 6.35 -3.41
CA CYS A 390 -36.26 5.56 -3.69
C CYS A 390 -36.62 4.08 -3.64
N SER A 391 -35.89 3.30 -4.42
CA SER A 391 -36.05 1.84 -4.41
C SER A 391 -35.70 1.24 -3.05
N MET A 392 -36.15 0.01 -2.85
CA MET A 392 -35.52 -0.93 -1.94
C MET A 392 -34.01 -1.04 -2.19
N ALA A 393 -33.30 -1.44 -1.15
CA ALA A 393 -31.85 -1.51 -1.17
C ALA A 393 -31.37 -2.82 -1.82
N PHE A 394 -30.46 -2.74 -2.79
CA PHE A 394 -29.97 -3.88 -3.56
C PHE A 394 -28.45 -3.89 -3.71
N ASN A 395 -27.87 -5.05 -4.02
CA ASN A 395 -26.45 -5.14 -4.39
C ASN A 395 -26.34 -4.99 -5.91
N LEU A 396 -25.67 -3.95 -6.41
CA LEU A 396 -25.51 -3.75 -7.84
C LEU A 396 -24.70 -4.89 -8.48
N ARG A 397 -25.26 -5.50 -9.53
CA ARG A 397 -24.64 -6.55 -10.35
C ARG A 397 -24.96 -6.24 -11.80
N MET A 398 -23.97 -6.29 -12.68
CA MET A 398 -24.21 -6.03 -14.11
C MET A 398 -25.04 -7.15 -14.75
N THR A 399 -25.91 -6.81 -15.69
CA THR A 399 -26.83 -7.72 -16.41
C THR A 399 -27.88 -8.39 -15.52
N ASP A 400 -28.20 -7.79 -14.37
CA ASP A 400 -29.22 -8.27 -13.43
C ASP A 400 -30.54 -7.46 -13.56
N THR A 401 -31.66 -8.05 -13.15
CA THR A 401 -32.97 -7.40 -13.12
C THR A 401 -33.59 -7.52 -11.73
N ILE A 402 -33.72 -6.39 -11.06
CA ILE A 402 -34.07 -6.31 -9.65
C ILE A 402 -35.53 -5.87 -9.56
N HIS A 403 -36.39 -6.73 -9.02
CA HIS A 403 -37.79 -6.40 -8.79
C HIS A 403 -37.95 -5.65 -7.46
N ASP A 404 -38.51 -4.45 -7.51
CA ASP A 404 -38.90 -3.68 -6.35
C ASP A 404 -40.41 -3.84 -6.13
N SER A 405 -40.78 -4.61 -5.10
CA SER A 405 -42.17 -4.86 -4.75
C SER A 405 -42.81 -3.72 -3.94
N TRP A 406 -42.03 -2.75 -3.44
CA TRP A 406 -42.54 -1.60 -2.70
C TRP A 406 -43.01 -0.50 -3.67
N GLU A 407 -42.14 -0.13 -4.62
CA GLU A 407 -42.46 0.87 -5.66
C GLU A 407 -43.10 0.25 -6.91
N GLN A 408 -43.22 -1.09 -6.97
CA GLN A 408 -43.80 -1.86 -8.09
C GLN A 408 -43.06 -1.62 -9.42
N ILE A 409 -41.73 -1.54 -9.38
CA ILE A 409 -40.87 -1.32 -10.55
C ILE A 409 -39.88 -2.47 -10.76
N ASN A 410 -39.29 -2.52 -11.96
CA ASN A 410 -38.18 -3.42 -12.27
C ASN A 410 -36.96 -2.57 -12.67
N LEU A 411 -35.88 -2.68 -11.90
CA LEU A 411 -34.60 -2.03 -12.17
C LEU A 411 -33.72 -2.98 -12.96
N HIS A 412 -33.60 -2.74 -14.26
CA HIS A 412 -32.73 -3.51 -15.14
C HIS A 412 -31.37 -2.83 -15.26
N THR A 413 -30.29 -3.60 -15.07
CA THR A 413 -28.92 -3.09 -15.04
C THR A 413 -28.12 -3.67 -16.20
N CYS A 414 -27.68 -2.85 -17.15
CA CYS A 414 -27.08 -3.38 -18.37
C CYS A 414 -26.12 -2.39 -19.02
N ALA A 415 -24.95 -2.87 -19.45
CA ALA A 415 -23.99 -2.09 -20.23
C ALA A 415 -24.29 -2.09 -21.75
N ARG A 416 -25.34 -2.79 -22.22
CA ARG A 416 -25.64 -2.88 -23.65
C ARG A 416 -26.30 -1.57 -24.13
N PRO A 417 -25.75 -0.86 -25.14
CA PRO A 417 -26.34 0.38 -25.65
C PRO A 417 -27.75 0.25 -26.26
N ARG A 418 -28.19 -0.98 -26.52
CA ARG A 418 -29.52 -1.33 -27.02
C ARG A 418 -30.06 -2.52 -26.23
N CYS A 419 -30.54 -2.28 -25.02
CA CYS A 419 -31.26 -3.30 -24.28
C CYS A 419 -32.71 -3.40 -24.77
N MET A 420 -33.32 -4.60 -24.74
CA MET A 420 -34.76 -4.74 -25.03
C MET A 420 -35.64 -4.30 -23.85
N MET A 421 -35.03 -4.07 -22.69
CA MET A 421 -35.65 -3.52 -21.47
C MET A 421 -35.37 -2.00 -21.33
N ASP A 422 -35.09 -1.30 -22.44
CA ASP A 422 -34.76 0.13 -22.41
C ASP A 422 -35.95 0.95 -21.94
N GLY A 423 -35.68 1.90 -21.04
CA GLY A 423 -36.70 2.62 -20.27
C GLY A 423 -36.10 3.86 -19.61
N CYS A 424 -36.80 4.45 -18.65
CA CYS A 424 -36.28 5.63 -17.95
C CYS A 424 -34.98 5.27 -17.20
N ARG A 425 -33.89 5.98 -17.51
CA ARG A 425 -32.61 5.82 -16.79
C ARG A 425 -32.71 6.52 -15.44
N VAL A 426 -32.52 5.75 -14.38
CA VAL A 426 -32.51 6.25 -13.00
C VAL A 426 -31.10 6.21 -12.42
N PRO A 427 -30.61 7.29 -11.77
CA PRO A 427 -29.31 7.28 -11.13
C PRO A 427 -29.33 6.41 -9.85
N PHE A 428 -28.26 5.65 -9.66
CA PHE A 428 -28.03 4.84 -8.47
C PHE A 428 -27.10 5.57 -7.50
N PHE A 429 -27.42 5.46 -6.20
CA PHE A 429 -26.61 6.03 -5.13
C PHE A 429 -26.31 4.97 -4.08
N HIS A 430 -25.10 5.00 -3.52
CA HIS A 430 -24.82 4.29 -2.28
C HIS A 430 -25.86 4.68 -1.23
N ARG A 431 -26.55 3.69 -0.64
CA ARG A 431 -27.69 3.93 0.25
C ARG A 431 -27.35 4.85 1.43
N ASP A 432 -26.13 4.75 1.95
CA ASP A 432 -25.67 5.61 3.04
C ASP A 432 -25.45 7.05 2.56
N CYS A 433 -24.86 7.29 1.38
CA CYS A 433 -24.75 8.65 0.83
C CYS A 433 -26.14 9.28 0.62
N TYR A 434 -27.10 8.51 0.09
CA TYR A 434 -28.48 8.98 -0.09
C TYR A 434 -29.17 9.38 1.24
N ARG A 435 -28.80 8.75 2.36
CA ARG A 435 -29.31 9.06 3.71
C ARG A 435 -28.74 10.34 4.33
N PHE A 436 -27.58 10.82 3.85
CA PHE A 436 -26.90 12.00 4.39
C PHE A 436 -27.10 13.27 3.55
N ARG A 437 -27.85 13.21 2.44
CA ARG A 437 -28.19 14.38 1.62
C ARG A 437 -28.96 15.42 2.45
N LEU A 438 -28.70 16.70 2.21
CA LEU A 438 -29.37 17.83 2.87
C LEU A 438 -30.54 18.36 2.04
N TYR A 439 -30.52 18.15 0.72
CA TYR A 439 -31.48 18.69 -0.24
C TYR A 439 -32.10 17.56 -1.10
N ASP A 440 -32.98 17.94 -2.01
CA ASP A 440 -33.50 17.02 -3.03
C ASP A 440 -32.47 16.82 -4.13
N ILE A 441 -32.45 15.63 -4.75
CA ILE A 441 -31.52 15.33 -5.85
C ILE A 441 -31.97 16.12 -7.08
N SER A 442 -31.30 17.25 -7.31
CA SER A 442 -31.42 18.04 -8.53
C SER A 442 -30.62 17.43 -9.67
N ASP A 443 -30.98 17.75 -10.91
CA ASP A 443 -30.19 17.35 -12.07
C ASP A 443 -28.75 17.90 -11.99
N ALA A 444 -28.57 19.10 -11.41
CA ALA A 444 -27.27 19.72 -11.16
C ALA A 444 -26.38 18.93 -10.18
N LEU A 445 -26.97 18.26 -9.18
CA LEU A 445 -26.24 17.30 -8.33
C LEU A 445 -25.86 16.05 -9.14
N VAL A 446 -26.79 15.50 -9.92
CA VAL A 446 -26.53 14.32 -10.77
C VAL A 446 -25.39 14.60 -11.76
N ALA A 447 -25.37 15.77 -12.39
CA ALA A 447 -24.29 16.20 -13.27
C ALA A 447 -22.95 16.35 -12.52
N ALA A 448 -22.94 16.98 -11.34
CA ALA A 448 -21.72 17.22 -10.57
C ALA A 448 -21.04 15.93 -10.01
N VAL A 449 -21.80 14.84 -9.84
CA VAL A 449 -21.26 13.52 -9.46
C VAL A 449 -20.99 12.60 -10.65
N ASN A 450 -21.38 12.98 -11.87
CA ASN A 450 -21.23 12.17 -13.07
C ASN A 450 -19.82 12.35 -13.68
N TYR A 451 -18.86 11.57 -13.17
CA TYR A 451 -17.50 11.57 -13.71
C TYR A 451 -17.46 11.16 -15.19
N THR A 452 -16.56 11.80 -15.95
CA THR A 452 -16.31 11.49 -17.36
C THR A 452 -15.65 10.13 -17.57
N PHE A 453 -14.94 9.64 -16.55
CA PHE A 453 -14.36 8.30 -16.41
C PHE A 453 -14.02 8.03 -14.93
N ASP A 454 -13.70 6.79 -14.54
CA ASP A 454 -13.37 6.45 -13.15
C ASP A 454 -12.09 7.19 -12.67
N PRO A 455 -12.09 7.85 -11.50
CA PRO A 455 -10.90 8.49 -10.96
C PRO A 455 -9.80 7.45 -10.62
N PRO A 456 -8.51 7.76 -10.84
CA PRO A 456 -7.42 6.86 -10.47
C PRO A 456 -7.26 6.75 -8.94
N GLY A 457 -6.66 5.66 -8.47
CA GLY A 457 -6.54 5.35 -7.04
C GLY A 457 -5.84 6.44 -6.24
N HIS A 458 -4.76 7.01 -6.79
CA HIS A 458 -4.05 8.12 -6.14
C HIS A 458 -4.90 9.39 -6.00
N GLU A 459 -5.87 9.65 -6.89
CA GLU A 459 -6.76 10.82 -6.77
C GLU A 459 -7.80 10.61 -5.68
N GLU A 460 -8.40 9.41 -5.59
CA GLU A 460 -9.27 9.06 -4.46
C GLU A 460 -8.52 9.16 -3.12
N ASN A 461 -7.27 8.70 -3.07
CA ASN A 461 -6.42 8.86 -1.90
C ASN A 461 -6.07 10.34 -1.63
N ARG A 462 -5.75 11.15 -2.64
CA ARG A 462 -5.51 12.61 -2.46
C ARG A 462 -6.75 13.31 -1.89
N ARG A 463 -7.94 13.04 -2.43
CA ARG A 463 -9.22 13.60 -1.96
C ARG A 463 -9.53 13.18 -0.53
N SER A 464 -9.37 11.89 -0.23
CA SER A 464 -9.54 11.33 1.12
C SER A 464 -8.61 12.00 2.14
N HIS A 465 -7.33 12.19 1.81
CA HIS A 465 -6.37 12.89 2.67
C HIS A 465 -6.69 14.37 2.82
N ARG A 466 -7.10 15.08 1.75
CA ARG A 466 -7.51 16.49 1.80
C ARG A 466 -8.72 16.67 2.73
N ILE A 467 -9.76 15.85 2.57
CA ILE A 467 -10.96 15.89 3.41
C ILE A 467 -10.63 15.58 4.87
N LYS A 468 -9.82 14.54 5.15
CA LYS A 468 -9.34 14.25 6.52
C LYS A 468 -8.60 15.44 7.14
N ARG A 469 -7.66 16.05 6.40
CA ARG A 469 -6.86 17.19 6.86
C ARG A 469 -7.73 18.41 7.24
N PHE A 470 -8.80 18.68 6.49
CA PHE A 470 -9.74 19.75 6.83
C PHE A 470 -10.72 19.39 7.94
N LEU A 471 -11.14 18.13 8.05
CA LEU A 471 -12.04 17.69 9.12
C LEU A 471 -11.38 17.67 10.49
N VAL A 472 -10.10 17.29 10.60
CA VAL A 472 -9.43 17.09 11.90
C VAL A 472 -9.47 18.33 12.82
N PRO A 473 -9.08 19.55 12.39
CA PRO A 473 -9.18 20.74 13.23
C PRO A 473 -10.65 21.06 13.58
N LYS A 474 -11.53 20.96 12.59
CA LYS A 474 -12.95 21.30 12.72
C LYS A 474 -13.73 20.34 13.62
N LEU A 475 -13.37 19.06 13.63
CA LEU A 475 -13.83 18.07 14.61
C LEU A 475 -13.28 18.40 16.01
N ARG A 476 -12.00 18.81 16.13
CA ARG A 476 -11.42 19.26 17.40
C ARG A 476 -12.17 20.45 18.00
N ASP A 477 -12.64 21.37 17.16
CA ASP A 477 -13.35 22.58 17.59
C ASP A 477 -14.83 22.33 17.94
N HIS A 478 -15.53 21.44 17.20
CA HIS A 478 -16.95 21.14 17.41
C HIS A 478 -17.19 20.05 18.47
N LEU A 479 -16.28 19.08 18.60
CA LEU A 479 -16.37 18.09 19.66
C LEU A 479 -15.98 18.77 20.98
N GLN A 480 -16.93 18.87 21.90
CA GLN A 480 -16.74 19.42 23.25
C GLN A 480 -15.83 18.53 24.16
N ILE A 481 -14.99 17.69 23.54
CA ILE A 481 -14.14 16.67 24.14
C ILE A 481 -12.81 16.71 23.37
N ARG A 482 -11.68 16.88 24.08
CA ARG A 482 -10.35 16.80 23.46
C ARG A 482 -10.04 15.36 23.06
N LEU A 483 -10.02 15.08 21.76
CA LEU A 483 -9.56 13.80 21.19
C LEU A 483 -8.16 13.95 20.58
N PRO A 484 -7.30 12.92 20.66
CA PRO A 484 -6.02 12.87 19.96
C PRO A 484 -6.16 12.94 18.43
N ASP A 485 -5.14 13.49 17.75
CA ASP A 485 -5.19 13.75 16.31
C ASP A 485 -5.33 12.49 15.46
N ASN A 486 -4.76 11.35 15.87
CA ASN A 486 -4.95 10.07 15.18
C ASN A 486 -6.41 9.57 15.27
N ILE A 487 -7.09 9.79 16.40
CA ILE A 487 -8.52 9.48 16.56
C ILE A 487 -9.38 10.44 15.74
N LEU A 488 -9.03 11.72 15.70
CA LEU A 488 -9.69 12.70 14.83
C LEU A 488 -9.51 12.34 13.34
N VAL A 489 -8.32 11.88 12.92
CA VAL A 489 -8.05 11.40 11.55
C VAL A 489 -8.86 10.14 11.25
N PHE A 490 -9.01 9.22 12.20
CA PHE A 490 -9.82 8.00 12.07
C PHE A 490 -11.32 8.31 11.93
N ILE A 491 -11.86 9.16 12.81
CA ILE A 491 -13.24 9.67 12.74
C ILE A 491 -13.47 10.40 11.41
N ALA A 492 -12.55 11.30 11.03
CA ALA A 492 -12.60 11.97 9.74
C ALA A 492 -12.59 10.98 8.57
N GLY A 493 -11.82 9.88 8.66
CA GLY A 493 -11.83 8.76 7.72
C GLY A 493 -13.22 8.17 7.48
N HIS A 494 -14.00 7.94 8.53
CA HIS A 494 -15.39 7.46 8.42
C HIS A 494 -16.37 8.52 7.88
N LEU A 495 -16.00 9.80 7.95
CA LEU A 495 -16.80 10.93 7.48
C LEU A 495 -16.48 11.36 6.04
N VAL A 496 -15.32 10.97 5.46
CA VAL A 496 -14.87 11.36 4.10
C VAL A 496 -15.99 11.30 3.06
N ARG A 497 -16.65 10.15 2.92
CA ARG A 497 -17.72 9.96 1.91
C ARG A 497 -18.94 10.86 2.13
N LYS A 498 -19.31 11.14 3.39
CA LYS A 498 -20.45 12.00 3.73
C LYS A 498 -20.11 13.46 3.45
N CYS A 499 -18.89 13.87 3.78
CA CYS A 499 -18.39 15.21 3.51
C CYS A 499 -18.27 15.48 2.02
N ALA A 500 -17.75 14.52 1.23
CA ALA A 500 -17.69 14.63 -0.23
C ALA A 500 -19.08 14.79 -0.86
N ALA A 501 -20.06 13.99 -0.41
CA ALA A 501 -21.44 14.09 -0.88
C ALA A 501 -22.05 15.48 -0.59
N ILE A 502 -22.03 15.91 0.68
CA ILE A 502 -22.61 17.19 1.12
C ILE A 502 -21.89 18.40 0.50
N THR A 503 -20.57 18.33 0.33
CA THR A 503 -19.79 19.41 -0.31
C THR A 503 -20.14 19.52 -1.79
N THR A 504 -20.36 18.40 -2.49
CA THR A 504 -20.80 18.41 -3.89
C THR A 504 -22.23 18.95 -4.01
N GLU A 505 -23.12 18.57 -3.08
CA GLU A 505 -24.51 19.03 -3.01
C GLU A 505 -24.62 20.55 -2.83
N GLU A 506 -23.89 21.12 -1.86
CA GLU A 506 -23.81 22.56 -1.63
C GLU A 506 -23.20 23.32 -2.84
N GLN A 507 -22.22 22.71 -3.53
CA GLN A 507 -21.65 23.28 -4.76
C GLN A 507 -22.63 23.28 -5.95
N SER A 508 -23.60 22.37 -5.99
CA SER A 508 -24.62 22.28 -7.04
C SER A 508 -25.84 23.18 -6.80
N LEU A 509 -25.97 23.82 -5.63
CA LEU A 509 -27.10 24.69 -5.32
C LEU A 509 -27.14 25.93 -6.23
N GLY A 510 -28.34 26.29 -6.70
CA GLY A 510 -28.55 27.47 -7.54
C GLY A 510 -27.90 27.41 -8.93
N THR A 511 -27.38 26.25 -9.35
CA THR A 511 -26.82 26.03 -10.68
C THR A 511 -27.89 25.39 -11.57
N ASP A 512 -28.47 26.16 -12.49
CA ASP A 512 -29.41 25.63 -13.48
C ASP A 512 -28.66 24.91 -14.61
N ILE A 513 -29.06 23.67 -14.92
CA ILE A 513 -28.52 22.98 -16.10
C ILE A 513 -29.01 23.67 -17.37
N SER A 514 -28.09 24.35 -18.03
CA SER A 514 -28.30 25.07 -19.28
C SER A 514 -27.14 24.84 -20.25
N GLU A 515 -27.38 25.13 -21.54
CA GLU A 515 -26.33 25.20 -22.56
C GLU A 515 -26.10 26.68 -22.90
N THR A 516 -24.87 27.16 -22.68
CA THR A 516 -24.48 28.54 -22.98
C THR A 516 -23.74 28.57 -24.31
N THR A 517 -24.20 29.40 -25.24
CA THR A 517 -23.49 29.63 -26.51
C THR A 517 -22.72 30.94 -26.44
N VAL A 518 -21.41 30.87 -26.72
CA VAL A 518 -20.48 31.98 -26.67
C VAL A 518 -19.93 32.22 -28.07
N SER A 519 -19.93 33.48 -28.50
CA SER A 519 -19.37 33.85 -29.80
C SER A 519 -17.88 34.09 -29.70
N LEU A 520 -17.10 33.38 -30.51
CA LEU A 520 -15.66 33.56 -30.62
C LEU A 520 -15.29 34.79 -31.48
N THR A 521 -16.29 35.45 -32.08
CA THR A 521 -16.11 36.70 -32.86
C THR A 521 -15.94 37.95 -31.99
N GLN A 522 -16.18 37.83 -30.68
CA GLN A 522 -16.06 38.89 -29.67
C GLN A 522 -14.93 38.53 -28.70
N ASP A 523 -14.62 39.42 -27.74
CA ASP A 523 -13.77 39.05 -26.61
C ASP A 523 -14.41 37.86 -25.87
N VAL A 524 -13.59 36.87 -25.51
CA VAL A 524 -14.01 35.69 -24.76
C VAL A 524 -13.31 35.68 -23.42
N TYR A 525 -14.10 35.68 -22.35
CA TYR A 525 -13.64 35.61 -20.98
C TYR A 525 -13.90 34.20 -20.44
N ILE A 526 -12.95 33.65 -19.68
CA ILE A 526 -13.09 32.36 -18.99
C ILE A 526 -13.07 32.57 -17.47
N SER A 527 -14.02 31.94 -16.78
CA SER A 527 -14.06 31.90 -15.32
C SER A 527 -13.70 30.50 -14.82
N TYR A 528 -13.14 30.43 -13.61
CA TYR A 528 -12.73 29.18 -12.99
C TYR A 528 -13.47 28.98 -11.66
N THR A 529 -13.68 27.72 -11.30
CA THR A 529 -14.03 27.27 -9.96
C THR A 529 -12.94 26.33 -9.44
N VAL A 530 -12.92 26.07 -8.14
CA VAL A 530 -12.00 25.10 -7.53
C VAL A 530 -12.84 24.09 -6.76
N ALA A 531 -12.51 22.80 -6.90
CA ALA A 531 -13.18 21.72 -6.20
C ALA A 531 -12.16 20.63 -5.84
N ASP A 532 -12.25 20.12 -4.61
CA ASP A 532 -11.23 19.23 -4.03
C ASP A 532 -9.78 19.77 -4.17
N GLY A 533 -9.61 21.10 -4.23
CA GLY A 533 -8.31 21.75 -4.46
C GLY A 533 -7.77 21.68 -5.89
N VAL A 534 -8.59 21.31 -6.86
CA VAL A 534 -8.25 21.30 -8.29
C VAL A 534 -9.08 22.36 -9.01
N ARG A 535 -8.43 23.15 -9.86
CA ARG A 535 -9.06 24.22 -10.64
C ARG A 535 -9.75 23.65 -11.88
N TYR A 536 -11.00 24.02 -12.08
CA TYR A 536 -11.87 23.65 -13.20
C TYR A 536 -12.44 24.90 -13.88
N VAL A 537 -12.73 24.81 -15.17
CA VAL A 537 -13.47 25.84 -15.89
C VAL A 537 -14.90 25.88 -15.37
N LYS A 538 -15.45 27.09 -15.21
CA LYS A 538 -16.80 27.33 -14.66
C LYS A 538 -17.74 27.90 -15.71
N SER A 539 -17.34 28.96 -16.40
CA SER A 539 -18.11 29.56 -17.49
C SER A 539 -17.18 30.16 -18.56
N PHE A 540 -17.77 30.40 -19.72
CA PHE A 540 -17.22 31.31 -20.73
C PHE A 540 -18.27 32.38 -20.99
N ASP A 541 -17.83 33.63 -21.15
CA ASP A 541 -18.70 34.78 -21.27
C ASP A 541 -18.13 35.78 -22.27
N ASN A 542 -18.99 36.46 -23.05
CA ASN A 542 -18.55 37.55 -23.96
C ASN A 542 -18.44 38.93 -23.28
N ALA A 543 -18.75 39.01 -21.98
CA ALA A 543 -18.65 40.22 -21.20
C ALA A 543 -18.05 39.90 -19.82
N VAL A 544 -17.33 40.85 -19.24
CA VAL A 544 -16.83 40.74 -17.87
C VAL A 544 -18.03 40.80 -16.89
N PRO A 545 -18.34 39.72 -16.12
CA PRO A 545 -19.39 39.77 -15.09
C PRO A 545 -19.15 40.90 -14.07
N LYS A 546 -20.22 41.61 -13.72
CA LYS A 546 -20.18 42.84 -12.90
C LYS A 546 -20.09 42.60 -11.38
N LEU A 547 -19.68 41.42 -10.90
CA LEU A 547 -19.84 41.02 -9.50
C LEU A 547 -18.57 40.44 -8.86
N CYS A 548 -18.24 40.98 -7.68
CA CYS A 548 -17.23 40.59 -6.69
C CYS A 548 -15.76 40.45 -7.15
N GLU A 549 -14.84 41.02 -6.35
CA GLU A 549 -13.40 41.07 -6.64
C GLU A 549 -12.69 39.70 -6.69
N GLN A 550 -13.37 38.62 -6.27
CA GLN A 550 -12.79 37.28 -6.07
C GLN A 550 -12.87 36.36 -7.30
N ASP A 551 -13.89 36.48 -8.15
CA ASP A 551 -14.04 35.66 -9.37
C ASP A 551 -13.54 36.47 -10.60
N ARG A 552 -12.26 36.87 -10.64
CA ARG A 552 -11.70 37.64 -11.77
C ARG A 552 -11.65 36.78 -13.05
N PRO A 553 -12.43 37.07 -14.10
CA PRO A 553 -12.38 36.31 -15.34
C PRO A 553 -11.09 36.62 -16.10
N THR A 554 -10.51 35.60 -16.74
CA THR A 554 -9.30 35.75 -17.58
C THR A 554 -9.72 35.94 -19.03
N LEU A 555 -9.10 36.88 -19.74
CA LEU A 555 -9.31 37.04 -21.19
C LEU A 555 -8.65 35.85 -21.92
N LEU A 556 -9.45 35.07 -22.65
CA LEU A 556 -9.04 33.86 -23.35
C LEU A 556 -8.77 34.09 -24.85
N SER A 557 -9.55 34.97 -25.49
CA SER A 557 -9.35 35.41 -26.86
C SER A 557 -9.85 36.85 -27.02
N LYS A 558 -9.24 37.58 -27.95
CA LYS A 558 -9.71 38.91 -28.36
C LYS A 558 -10.62 38.85 -29.58
N GLN A 559 -11.48 39.84 -29.70
CA GLN A 559 -12.25 40.10 -30.91
C GLN A 559 -11.34 40.14 -32.16
N GLY A 560 -11.70 39.34 -33.17
CA GLY A 560 -11.05 39.33 -34.49
C GLY A 560 -9.91 38.34 -34.68
N GLU A 561 -9.55 37.54 -33.68
CA GLU A 561 -8.57 36.46 -33.84
C GLU A 561 -9.21 35.22 -34.52
N PRO A 562 -8.66 34.69 -35.64
CA PRO A 562 -9.25 33.56 -36.35
C PRO A 562 -8.96 32.25 -35.61
N ILE A 563 -9.99 31.68 -34.99
CA ILE A 563 -9.90 30.44 -34.21
C ILE A 563 -10.34 29.25 -35.05
N ARG A 564 -9.42 28.30 -35.28
CA ARG A 564 -9.66 27.06 -36.04
C ARG A 564 -9.42 25.78 -35.24
N LYS A 565 -8.75 25.91 -34.10
CA LYS A 565 -8.42 24.82 -33.20
C LYS A 565 -8.70 25.21 -31.75
N ILE A 566 -9.43 24.35 -31.03
CA ILE A 566 -9.69 24.48 -29.59
C ILE A 566 -9.01 23.30 -28.90
N CYS A 567 -8.03 23.58 -28.05
CA CYS A 567 -7.30 22.57 -27.30
C CYS A 567 -7.83 22.54 -25.86
N ILE A 568 -8.18 21.36 -25.37
CA ILE A 568 -8.89 21.18 -24.09
C ILE A 568 -8.14 20.13 -23.27
N ALA A 569 -7.86 20.43 -22.00
CA ALA A 569 -7.39 19.46 -21.01
C ALA A 569 -8.48 19.22 -19.97
N GLU A 570 -8.81 17.96 -19.74
CA GLU A 570 -9.86 17.52 -18.81
C GLU A 570 -9.39 16.33 -17.96
N ASP A 571 -10.00 16.15 -16.79
CA ASP A 571 -9.83 14.97 -15.95
C ASP A 571 -11.18 14.24 -15.74
N TYR A 572 -11.24 13.38 -14.73
CA TYR A 572 -12.43 12.58 -14.40
C TYR A 572 -13.63 13.45 -13.99
N ARG A 573 -13.41 14.69 -13.54
CA ARG A 573 -14.45 15.59 -13.03
C ARG A 573 -14.84 16.67 -14.04
N GLY A 574 -13.92 17.12 -14.89
CA GLY A 574 -14.26 18.09 -15.94
C GLY A 574 -13.07 18.79 -16.59
N ILE A 575 -13.37 19.86 -17.34
CA ILE A 575 -12.36 20.64 -18.05
C ILE A 575 -11.54 21.48 -17.07
N ARG A 576 -10.22 21.33 -17.12
CA ARG A 576 -9.25 22.08 -16.30
C ARG A 576 -8.68 23.28 -17.05
N PHE A 577 -8.60 23.20 -18.38
CA PHE A 577 -7.99 24.24 -19.22
C PHE A 577 -8.48 24.17 -20.66
N VAL A 578 -8.57 25.35 -21.28
CA VAL A 578 -8.87 25.53 -22.70
C VAL A 578 -7.90 26.54 -23.30
N LYS A 579 -7.45 26.30 -24.52
CA LYS A 579 -6.68 27.23 -25.35
C LYS A 579 -7.33 27.35 -26.72
N LEU A 580 -7.61 28.57 -27.14
CA LEU A 580 -8.09 28.89 -28.48
C LEU A 580 -6.86 29.19 -29.38
N CYS A 581 -6.83 28.62 -30.58
CA CYS A 581 -5.69 28.67 -31.49
C CYS A 581 -6.13 28.93 -32.94
N SER A 582 -5.32 29.68 -33.70
CA SER A 582 -5.37 29.62 -35.16
C SER A 582 -4.80 28.28 -35.67
N ALA A 583 -5.07 27.94 -36.93
CA ALA A 583 -4.68 26.64 -37.49
C ALA A 583 -3.16 26.37 -37.50
N ASP A 584 -2.35 27.43 -37.59
CA ASP A 584 -0.89 27.33 -37.76
C ASP A 584 -0.12 27.29 -36.42
N ALA A 585 -0.81 27.42 -35.29
CA ALA A 585 -0.19 27.40 -33.97
C ALA A 585 0.12 25.96 -33.52
N SER A 586 1.39 25.57 -33.57
CA SER A 586 1.89 24.40 -32.85
C SER A 586 1.74 24.59 -31.32
N PHE A 587 1.81 23.50 -30.56
CA PHE A 587 1.82 23.54 -29.09
C PHE A 587 3.20 23.96 -28.55
N ALA A 588 3.78 25.05 -29.09
CA ALA A 588 5.04 25.59 -28.62
C ALA A 588 4.90 26.21 -27.22
N GLY A 589 5.27 25.44 -26.19
CA GLY A 589 5.35 25.89 -24.80
C GLY A 589 5.06 24.77 -23.81
N THR A 590 5.68 24.83 -22.62
CA THR A 590 5.38 23.92 -21.52
C THR A 590 3.92 24.06 -21.10
N THR A 591 3.08 23.06 -21.38
CA THR A 591 1.71 22.95 -20.82
C THR A 591 1.69 21.95 -19.67
N PRO A 592 1.78 22.39 -18.40
CA PRO A 592 2.14 21.54 -17.27
C PRO A 592 0.90 21.06 -16.50
N ILE A 593 -0.23 20.82 -17.18
CA ILE A 593 -1.41 20.23 -16.53
C ILE A 593 -1.21 18.72 -16.50
N ALA A 594 -0.38 18.30 -15.55
CA ALA A 594 -0.14 16.90 -15.23
C ALA A 594 -1.47 16.20 -14.88
N LYS A 595 -1.54 14.91 -15.23
CA LYS A 595 -2.68 14.01 -14.94
C LYS A 595 -3.98 14.50 -15.58
N SER A 596 -3.97 14.75 -16.89
CA SER A 596 -5.15 15.17 -17.65
C SER A 596 -5.11 14.69 -19.08
N TRP A 597 -6.28 14.53 -19.67
CA TRP A 597 -6.49 14.08 -21.04
C TRP A 597 -6.70 15.30 -21.93
N TRP A 598 -5.90 15.36 -23.00
CA TRP A 598 -5.86 16.42 -23.98
C TRP A 598 -6.66 16.02 -25.21
N ARG A 599 -7.50 16.92 -25.71
CA ARG A 599 -8.20 16.77 -26.98
C ARG A 599 -8.17 18.07 -27.76
N ALA A 600 -8.16 17.95 -29.09
CA ALA A 600 -8.27 19.07 -30.00
C ALA A 600 -9.57 18.98 -30.81
N ILE A 601 -10.33 20.07 -30.84
CA ILE A 601 -11.41 20.28 -31.80
C ILE A 601 -10.80 21.14 -32.92
N SER A 602 -10.66 20.57 -34.11
CA SER A 602 -10.15 21.30 -35.29
C SER A 602 -11.20 21.29 -36.39
N VAL A 603 -11.38 22.41 -37.09
CA VAL A 603 -12.33 22.54 -38.20
C VAL A 603 -11.69 23.24 -39.41
N PRO A 604 -12.20 23.04 -40.65
CA PRO A 604 -11.62 23.64 -41.85
C PRO A 604 -11.83 25.16 -41.96
N CYS A 605 -12.85 25.69 -41.29
CA CYS A 605 -13.26 27.10 -41.30
C CYS A 605 -13.10 27.71 -39.90
N ASP A 606 -13.18 29.03 -39.79
CA ASP A 606 -13.13 29.69 -38.49
C ASP A 606 -14.36 29.31 -37.63
N ILE A 607 -14.16 29.02 -36.35
CA ILE A 607 -15.22 28.69 -35.39
C ILE A 607 -15.82 30.02 -34.93
N GLU A 608 -17.04 30.33 -35.34
CA GLU A 608 -17.73 31.56 -34.93
C GLU A 608 -18.36 31.44 -33.54
N ASN A 609 -18.87 30.26 -33.17
CA ASN A 609 -19.60 30.03 -31.92
C ASN A 609 -19.27 28.66 -31.31
N ILE A 610 -19.17 28.62 -29.98
CA ILE A 610 -19.09 27.38 -29.20
C ILE A 610 -20.27 27.28 -28.26
N THR A 611 -20.79 26.07 -28.11
CA THR A 611 -21.78 25.73 -27.08
C THR A 611 -21.10 24.94 -25.98
N ILE A 612 -21.29 25.38 -24.74
CA ILE A 612 -20.72 24.81 -23.53
C ILE A 612 -21.88 24.40 -22.62
N LYS A 613 -21.80 23.20 -22.06
CA LYS A 613 -22.73 22.76 -21.02
C LYS A 613 -22.39 23.44 -19.69
N SER A 614 -23.40 23.80 -18.91
CA SER A 614 -23.30 24.43 -17.57
C SER A 614 -22.40 23.70 -16.55
N ASP A 615 -22.19 22.39 -16.72
CA ASP A 615 -21.24 21.58 -15.94
C ASP A 615 -19.77 21.76 -16.39
N ALA A 616 -19.53 22.54 -17.43
CA ALA A 616 -18.27 22.71 -18.16
C ALA A 616 -17.61 21.37 -18.56
N SER A 617 -18.36 20.27 -18.68
CA SER A 617 -17.83 18.94 -19.02
C SER A 617 -17.60 18.76 -20.52
N THR A 618 -18.29 19.55 -21.34
CA THR A 618 -18.35 19.37 -22.79
C THR A 618 -18.41 20.72 -23.51
N ILE A 619 -17.60 20.86 -24.57
CA ILE A 619 -17.56 22.01 -25.49
C ILE A 619 -17.66 21.45 -26.91
N TYR A 620 -18.53 22.02 -27.74
CA TYR A 620 -18.68 21.68 -29.16
C TYR A 620 -18.93 22.94 -30.01
N PRO A 621 -18.41 22.98 -31.25
CA PRO A 621 -18.70 24.05 -32.19
C PRO A 621 -20.12 23.88 -32.76
N ASN A 622 -20.82 25.00 -32.96
CA ASN A 622 -22.06 25.08 -33.76
C ASN A 622 -23.18 24.06 -33.42
N GLY A 623 -23.31 23.66 -32.14
CA GLY A 623 -24.47 22.94 -31.61
C GLY A 623 -24.68 21.47 -32.02
N ASN A 624 -23.91 20.93 -32.99
CA ASN A 624 -24.15 19.59 -33.52
C ASN A 624 -23.13 18.57 -32.98
N GLY A 625 -23.40 18.06 -31.77
CA GLY A 625 -22.46 17.21 -31.03
C GLY A 625 -22.47 15.74 -31.45
N THR A 626 -21.31 15.23 -31.90
CA THR A 626 -20.96 13.80 -31.81
C THR A 626 -19.94 13.61 -30.70
N GLY A 627 -20.32 12.89 -29.64
CA GLY A 627 -19.56 12.76 -28.38
C GLY A 627 -18.32 11.85 -28.45
N ASN A 628 -17.70 11.75 -29.63
CA ASN A 628 -16.75 10.70 -29.99
C ASN A 628 -15.38 11.32 -30.30
N TYR A 629 -14.69 11.80 -29.26
CA TYR A 629 -13.31 12.29 -29.35
C TYR A 629 -12.34 11.34 -28.66
N VAL A 630 -11.06 11.43 -29.04
CA VAL A 630 -9.96 10.77 -28.33
C VAL A 630 -9.32 11.77 -27.38
N GLY A 631 -9.19 11.40 -26.10
CA GLY A 631 -8.38 12.11 -25.12
C GLY A 631 -6.98 11.49 -25.01
N TRP A 632 -5.93 12.29 -25.09
CA TRP A 632 -4.54 11.85 -25.10
C TRP A 632 -3.83 12.30 -23.84
N SER A 633 -3.04 11.45 -23.20
CA SER A 633 -2.32 11.80 -21.97
C SER A 633 -1.25 12.91 -22.13
N ASN A 634 -0.89 13.27 -23.37
CA ASN A 634 -0.03 14.40 -23.73
C ASN A 634 -0.62 15.09 -24.98
N PRO A 635 -0.60 16.45 -25.09
CA PRO A 635 -1.14 17.19 -26.24
C PRO A 635 -0.39 16.96 -27.57
N GLU A 636 0.86 16.50 -27.54
CA GLU A 636 1.56 16.00 -28.72
C GLU A 636 1.26 14.50 -28.86
N HIS A 637 0.61 14.10 -29.96
CA HIS A 637 0.16 12.73 -30.18
C HIS A 637 0.05 12.41 -31.69
N PRO A 638 0.12 11.12 -32.10
CA PRO A 638 -0.09 10.70 -33.48
C PRO A 638 -1.53 10.92 -33.94
N ASN A 639 -1.74 10.92 -35.27
CA ASN A 639 -3.07 11.07 -35.88
C ASN A 639 -3.77 9.73 -36.16
N ASP A 640 -3.01 8.67 -36.45
CA ASP A 640 -3.54 7.38 -36.89
C ASP A 640 -3.68 6.40 -35.72
N VAL A 641 -4.90 5.93 -35.45
CA VAL A 641 -5.20 4.87 -34.49
C VAL A 641 -5.59 3.59 -35.24
N ILE A 642 -5.01 2.45 -34.85
CA ILE A 642 -5.35 1.13 -35.40
C ILE A 642 -6.09 0.26 -34.37
N ASP A 643 -7.04 -0.55 -34.82
CA ASP A 643 -7.61 -1.64 -34.02
C ASP A 643 -6.71 -2.87 -34.12
N ILE A 644 -6.08 -3.30 -33.02
CA ILE A 644 -5.18 -4.46 -33.05
C ILE A 644 -5.91 -5.78 -33.32
N THR A 645 -7.24 -5.85 -33.24
CA THR A 645 -7.98 -7.09 -33.55
C THR A 645 -8.18 -7.29 -35.05
N THR A 646 -8.35 -6.22 -35.83
CA THR A 646 -8.57 -6.30 -37.29
C THR A 646 -7.42 -5.71 -38.12
N PHE A 647 -6.55 -4.90 -37.51
CA PHE A 647 -5.56 -4.02 -38.13
C PHE A 647 -6.12 -2.90 -39.02
N ASP A 648 -7.41 -2.61 -38.91
CA ASP A 648 -8.02 -1.46 -39.59
C ASP A 648 -7.67 -0.14 -38.92
N ARG A 649 -7.59 0.94 -39.71
CA ARG A 649 -7.54 2.32 -39.21
C ARG A 649 -8.90 2.74 -38.67
N VAL A 650 -8.93 3.30 -37.46
CA VAL A 650 -10.16 3.66 -36.76
C VAL A 650 -10.47 5.14 -36.95
N ASN A 651 -11.37 5.44 -37.88
CA ASN A 651 -11.78 6.81 -38.21
C ASN A 651 -12.96 7.33 -37.36
N SER A 652 -13.58 6.46 -36.55
CA SER A 652 -14.67 6.82 -35.65
C SER A 652 -14.71 5.87 -34.45
N PHE A 653 -14.78 6.44 -33.24
CA PHE A 653 -14.92 5.69 -32.00
C PHE A 653 -16.38 5.72 -31.54
N HIS A 654 -16.85 4.67 -30.87
CA HIS A 654 -18.22 4.62 -30.32
C HIS A 654 -18.32 5.18 -28.89
N GLU A 655 -17.19 5.45 -28.26
CA GLU A 655 -17.04 5.85 -26.85
C GLU A 655 -15.95 6.92 -26.73
N ARG A 656 -15.87 7.63 -25.59
CA ARG A 656 -14.80 8.60 -25.29
C ARG A 656 -13.47 7.87 -25.05
N LEU A 657 -12.78 7.53 -26.13
CA LEU A 657 -11.51 6.82 -26.09
C LEU A 657 -10.46 7.66 -25.37
N ARG A 658 -9.67 7.04 -24.49
CA ARG A 658 -8.53 7.67 -23.82
C ARG A 658 -7.26 6.90 -24.18
N MET A 659 -6.19 7.60 -24.55
CA MET A 659 -4.93 7.03 -25.06
C MET A 659 -3.76 7.42 -24.17
N SER A 660 -3.27 6.46 -23.39
CA SER A 660 -2.03 6.57 -22.63
C SER A 660 -0.82 6.28 -23.53
N PHE A 661 0.40 6.59 -23.09
CA PHE A 661 1.62 6.16 -23.77
C PHE A 661 2.65 5.57 -22.82
N PHE A 662 3.58 4.80 -23.39
CA PHE A 662 4.85 4.48 -22.77
C PHE A 662 5.98 4.74 -23.79
N ASN A 663 7.17 5.08 -23.29
CA ASN A 663 8.33 5.25 -24.14
C ASN A 663 9.07 3.91 -24.21
N CYS A 664 8.89 3.17 -25.30
CA CYS A 664 9.62 1.93 -25.55
C CYS A 664 11.09 2.26 -25.86
N ASN A 665 12.02 1.54 -25.27
CA ASN A 665 13.48 1.69 -25.41
C ASN A 665 14.02 3.09 -25.02
N ALA A 666 13.31 3.85 -24.18
CA ALA A 666 13.83 5.11 -23.66
C ALA A 666 15.13 4.88 -22.86
N ASN A 667 16.07 5.83 -22.96
CA ASN A 667 17.34 5.76 -22.27
C ASN A 667 17.15 5.63 -20.75
N GLY A 668 17.64 4.54 -20.16
CA GLY A 668 17.44 4.21 -18.75
C GLY A 668 16.29 3.23 -18.45
N THR A 669 15.55 2.77 -19.47
CA THR A 669 14.54 1.71 -19.31
C THR A 669 15.20 0.42 -18.82
N THR A 670 14.79 -0.05 -17.64
CA THR A 670 15.36 -1.25 -16.98
C THR A 670 14.56 -2.53 -17.23
N GLY A 671 13.34 -2.40 -17.76
CA GLY A 671 12.39 -3.48 -18.01
C GLY A 671 10.97 -2.94 -18.18
N TYR A 672 10.01 -3.82 -18.44
CA TYR A 672 8.59 -3.47 -18.59
C TYR A 672 7.72 -4.32 -17.68
N THR A 673 6.74 -3.72 -17.01
CA THR A 673 5.62 -4.45 -16.40
C THR A 673 4.39 -4.30 -17.29
N VAL A 674 3.72 -5.42 -17.56
CA VAL A 674 2.42 -5.43 -18.25
C VAL A 674 1.39 -6.08 -17.32
N VAL A 675 0.26 -5.40 -17.15
CA VAL A 675 -0.92 -5.85 -16.41
C VAL A 675 -1.90 -6.45 -17.40
N THR A 676 -2.43 -7.64 -17.12
CA THR A 676 -3.30 -8.36 -18.04
C THR A 676 -4.34 -9.25 -17.35
N SER A 677 -5.57 -9.22 -17.85
CA SER A 677 -6.63 -10.20 -17.52
C SER A 677 -6.39 -11.60 -18.12
N GLY A 678 -5.30 -11.76 -18.88
CA GLY A 678 -4.97 -12.93 -19.68
C GLY A 678 -5.62 -12.93 -21.07
N ALA A 679 -6.85 -12.47 -21.21
CA ALA A 679 -7.51 -12.36 -22.52
C ALA A 679 -7.03 -11.15 -23.33
N SER A 680 -6.63 -10.09 -22.63
CA SER A 680 -6.11 -8.85 -23.20
C SER A 680 -5.13 -8.19 -22.24
N VAL A 681 -4.23 -7.36 -22.78
CA VAL A 681 -3.41 -6.43 -21.98
C VAL A 681 -4.30 -5.30 -21.46
N SER A 682 -4.00 -4.77 -20.27
CA SER A 682 -4.79 -3.74 -19.62
C SER A 682 -3.98 -2.47 -19.35
N MET A 683 -2.70 -2.61 -18.99
CA MET A 683 -1.76 -1.49 -18.82
C MET A 683 -0.32 -1.92 -19.14
N ILE A 684 0.50 -1.03 -19.69
CA ILE A 684 1.93 -1.22 -19.96
C ILE A 684 2.72 -0.12 -19.25
N HIS A 685 3.77 -0.47 -18.52
CA HIS A 685 4.64 0.45 -17.81
C HIS A 685 6.11 0.14 -18.09
N ALA A 686 6.88 1.16 -18.50
CA ALA A 686 8.32 1.09 -18.70
C ALA A 686 9.05 1.60 -17.43
N HIS A 687 9.97 0.81 -16.89
CA HIS A 687 10.61 1.09 -15.60
C HIS A 687 11.86 1.95 -15.74
N GLU A 688 11.78 3.21 -15.32
CA GLU A 688 12.87 4.17 -15.23
C GLU A 688 13.09 4.60 -13.76
N ASN A 689 13.98 3.91 -13.03
CA ASN A 689 14.34 4.17 -11.62
C ASN A 689 13.21 4.07 -10.56
N GLY A 690 12.85 2.83 -10.17
CA GLY A 690 12.29 2.56 -8.84
C GLY A 690 10.91 3.15 -8.52
N ASP A 691 10.13 3.53 -9.53
CA ASP A 691 8.76 3.98 -9.35
C ASP A 691 7.87 2.80 -8.88
N ILE A 692 7.43 2.89 -7.63
CA ILE A 692 6.46 1.96 -7.02
C ILE A 692 5.04 2.53 -6.98
N GLY A 693 4.85 3.82 -7.30
CA GLY A 693 3.54 4.48 -7.26
C GLY A 693 2.55 3.92 -8.28
N PHE A 694 3.08 3.46 -9.42
CA PHE A 694 2.34 2.70 -10.44
C PHE A 694 1.47 1.57 -9.86
N TYR A 695 1.99 0.80 -8.89
CA TYR A 695 1.29 -0.38 -8.38
C TYR A 695 0.03 -0.05 -7.57
N GLU A 696 0.00 1.11 -6.90
CA GLU A 696 -1.17 1.58 -6.12
C GLU A 696 -2.37 1.88 -7.03
N ASP A 697 -2.13 2.52 -8.18
CA ASP A 697 -3.17 2.78 -9.17
C ASP A 697 -3.65 1.47 -9.83
N MET A 698 -2.75 0.50 -10.06
CA MET A 698 -3.12 -0.79 -10.62
C MET A 698 -3.95 -1.64 -9.67
N ASP A 699 -3.66 -1.62 -8.36
CA ASP A 699 -4.47 -2.33 -7.36
C ASP A 699 -5.90 -1.75 -7.26
N TYR A 700 -6.07 -0.46 -7.52
CA TYR A 700 -7.40 0.18 -7.57
C TYR A 700 -8.16 -0.15 -8.86
N ALA A 701 -7.52 0.01 -10.03
CA ALA A 701 -8.17 -0.15 -11.33
C ALA A 701 -8.35 -1.62 -11.77
N TYR A 702 -7.37 -2.48 -11.42
CA TYR A 702 -7.24 -3.85 -11.91
C TYR A 702 -6.96 -4.88 -10.79
N PRO A 703 -7.78 -4.94 -9.71
CA PRO A 703 -7.52 -5.76 -8.50
C PRO A 703 -7.53 -7.29 -8.71
N ARG A 704 -7.62 -7.78 -9.96
CA ARG A 704 -7.62 -9.21 -10.32
C ARG A 704 -6.73 -9.54 -11.51
N ASP A 705 -6.05 -8.57 -12.09
CA ASP A 705 -5.22 -8.79 -13.26
C ASP A 705 -3.79 -9.20 -12.85
N PHE A 706 -3.11 -9.85 -13.79
CA PHE A 706 -1.84 -10.51 -13.56
C PHE A 706 -0.67 -9.58 -13.97
N PHE A 707 0.36 -9.52 -13.15
CA PHE A 707 1.53 -8.64 -13.34
C PHE A 707 2.70 -9.43 -13.93
N ILE A 708 3.04 -9.19 -15.19
CA ILE A 708 4.17 -9.83 -15.89
C ILE A 708 5.29 -8.81 -16.01
N TYR A 709 6.49 -9.11 -15.51
CA TYR A 709 7.67 -8.26 -15.66
C TYR A 709 8.68 -8.88 -16.62
N MET A 710 9.13 -8.10 -17.60
CA MET A 710 10.23 -8.43 -18.50
C MET A 710 11.43 -7.51 -18.19
N PRO A 711 12.50 -7.98 -17.53
CA PRO A 711 13.73 -7.22 -17.40
C PRO A 711 14.42 -7.03 -18.76
N LEU A 712 15.14 -5.93 -18.93
CA LEU A 712 16.08 -5.73 -20.04
C LEU A 712 17.52 -5.78 -19.50
N ASP A 713 18.38 -6.61 -20.06
CA ASP A 713 19.81 -6.59 -19.73
C ASP A 713 20.49 -5.30 -20.23
N ASN A 714 21.73 -5.05 -19.81
CA ASN A 714 22.54 -3.96 -20.36
C ASN A 714 22.71 -4.13 -21.90
N GLY A 715 22.33 -3.10 -22.67
CA GLY A 715 22.30 -3.11 -24.13
C GLY A 715 21.21 -4.00 -24.76
N GLU A 716 20.25 -4.50 -23.97
CA GLU A 716 19.05 -5.15 -24.49
C GLU A 716 17.94 -4.12 -24.76
N PHE A 717 17.29 -4.22 -25.91
CA PHE A 717 16.17 -3.36 -26.30
C PHE A 717 15.16 -4.14 -27.15
N VAL A 718 13.90 -3.70 -27.13
CA VAL A 718 12.80 -4.33 -27.88
C VAL A 718 12.94 -4.01 -29.37
N THR A 719 13.10 -5.04 -30.19
CA THR A 719 13.17 -4.92 -31.66
C THR A 719 11.80 -5.06 -32.30
N GLU A 720 10.89 -5.84 -31.72
CA GLU A 720 9.55 -6.07 -32.28
C GLU A 720 8.49 -6.14 -31.17
N ILE A 721 7.33 -5.55 -31.43
CA ILE A 721 6.10 -5.80 -30.66
C ILE A 721 5.10 -6.47 -31.58
N CYS A 722 4.69 -7.68 -31.20
CA CYS A 722 3.81 -8.54 -31.96
C CYS A 722 2.48 -8.78 -31.23
N ARG A 723 1.41 -8.93 -31.99
CA ARG A 723 0.12 -9.42 -31.53
C ARG A 723 0.14 -10.94 -31.59
N ARG A 724 -0.17 -11.61 -30.48
CA ARG A 724 -0.63 -13.01 -30.52
C ARG A 724 -2.15 -13.01 -30.57
N TYR A 725 -2.69 -13.45 -31.71
CA TYR A 725 -4.12 -13.58 -31.95
C TYR A 725 -4.57 -15.02 -31.71
N ALA A 726 -5.59 -15.18 -30.86
CA ALA A 726 -6.15 -16.47 -30.50
C ALA A 726 -7.68 -16.41 -30.36
N LEU A 727 -8.34 -17.55 -30.53
CA LEU A 727 -9.78 -17.71 -30.26
C LEU A 727 -10.00 -18.66 -29.08
N ALA A 728 -10.73 -18.19 -28.08
CA ALA A 728 -11.21 -19.01 -26.97
C ALA A 728 -12.65 -19.52 -27.23
N GLY A 729 -13.10 -20.43 -26.37
CA GLY A 729 -14.45 -20.99 -26.43
C GLY A 729 -15.53 -19.90 -26.45
N GLY A 730 -16.52 -20.05 -27.33
CA GLY A 730 -17.55 -19.03 -27.56
C GLY A 730 -17.15 -17.89 -28.51
N ASN A 731 -16.12 -18.10 -29.34
CA ASN A 731 -15.57 -17.11 -30.28
C ASN A 731 -15.04 -15.82 -29.62
N LEU A 732 -14.58 -15.91 -28.36
CA LEU A 732 -13.94 -14.79 -27.70
C LEU A 732 -12.55 -14.56 -28.30
N ILE A 733 -12.33 -13.38 -28.86
CA ILE A 733 -11.03 -12.93 -29.38
C ILE A 733 -10.10 -12.65 -28.21
N LEU A 734 -8.92 -13.27 -28.23
CA LEU A 734 -7.81 -12.95 -27.34
C LEU A 734 -6.74 -12.20 -28.15
N ALA A 735 -6.35 -11.02 -27.67
CA ALA A 735 -5.34 -10.17 -28.29
C ALA A 735 -4.24 -9.87 -27.26
N CYS A 736 -3.25 -10.76 -27.20
CA CYS A 736 -2.12 -10.64 -26.30
C CYS A 736 -0.95 -9.95 -27.01
N LEU A 737 -0.05 -9.32 -26.26
CA LEU A 737 1.18 -8.74 -26.82
C LEU A 737 2.38 -9.67 -26.59
N VAL A 738 3.35 -9.63 -27.49
CA VAL A 738 4.64 -10.32 -27.37
C VAL A 738 5.72 -9.29 -27.67
N PHE A 739 6.68 -9.09 -26.76
CA PHE A 739 7.86 -8.27 -27.04
C PHE A 739 9.03 -9.19 -27.37
N ILE A 740 9.78 -8.85 -28.41
CA ILE A 740 10.99 -9.56 -28.85
C ILE A 740 12.16 -8.57 -28.77
N THR A 741 13.30 -9.01 -28.24
CA THR A 741 14.49 -8.16 -28.05
C THR A 741 15.63 -8.50 -29.00
N ASN A 742 16.58 -7.56 -29.15
CA ASN A 742 17.82 -7.74 -29.89
C ASN A 742 18.72 -8.90 -29.35
N LYS A 743 18.49 -9.35 -28.12
CA LYS A 743 19.17 -10.52 -27.52
C LYS A 743 18.40 -11.84 -27.67
N GLY A 744 17.27 -11.82 -28.39
CA GLY A 744 16.46 -13.02 -28.65
C GLY A 744 15.47 -13.38 -27.55
N ARG A 745 15.33 -12.56 -26.49
CA ARG A 745 14.26 -12.73 -25.50
C ARG A 745 12.91 -12.56 -26.19
N SER A 746 11.95 -13.40 -25.84
CA SER A 746 10.56 -13.30 -26.29
C SER A 746 9.65 -13.45 -25.08
N THR A 747 8.88 -12.43 -24.73
CA THR A 747 7.97 -12.46 -23.57
C THR A 747 6.53 -12.22 -24.01
N LEU A 748 5.65 -13.16 -23.67
CA LEU A 748 4.21 -13.07 -23.87
C LEU A 748 3.56 -12.33 -22.70
N PHE A 749 2.80 -11.31 -23.03
CA PHE A 749 1.94 -10.56 -22.11
C PHE A 749 0.48 -10.94 -22.34
N GLY A 750 0.06 -12.02 -21.67
CA GLY A 750 -1.29 -12.58 -21.75
C GLY A 750 -1.34 -14.06 -21.41
N THR A 751 -2.51 -14.69 -21.54
CA THR A 751 -2.72 -16.11 -21.23
C THR A 751 -1.95 -17.00 -22.20
N SER A 752 -1.15 -17.94 -21.69
CA SER A 752 -0.36 -18.87 -22.49
C SER A 752 -1.25 -19.81 -23.32
N GLY A 753 -2.41 -20.24 -22.79
CA GLY A 753 -3.47 -20.95 -23.54
C GLY A 753 -3.10 -22.28 -24.23
N PRO A 754 -4.08 -23.12 -24.62
CA PRO A 754 -3.79 -24.31 -25.40
C PRO A 754 -3.12 -23.92 -26.74
N PRO A 755 -2.06 -24.62 -27.18
CA PRO A 755 -1.38 -24.36 -28.46
C PRO A 755 -2.36 -24.25 -29.65
N GLU A 756 -3.39 -25.09 -29.65
CA GLU A 756 -4.48 -25.17 -30.64
C GLU A 756 -5.31 -23.87 -30.77
N SER A 757 -5.30 -22.99 -29.78
CA SER A 757 -5.98 -21.69 -29.85
C SER A 757 -5.15 -20.59 -30.55
N CYS A 758 -3.86 -20.82 -30.80
CA CYS A 758 -2.93 -19.85 -31.37
C CYS A 758 -3.08 -19.80 -32.90
N LEU A 759 -3.65 -18.71 -33.44
CA LEU A 759 -3.90 -18.62 -34.88
C LEU A 759 -2.82 -17.83 -35.62
N ALA A 760 -2.35 -16.72 -35.05
CA ALA A 760 -1.34 -15.87 -35.68
C ALA A 760 -0.46 -15.14 -34.65
N LEU A 761 0.80 -14.92 -35.03
CA LEU A 761 1.72 -14.00 -34.38
C LEU A 761 2.07 -12.93 -35.41
N ASP A 762 1.55 -11.72 -35.23
CA ASP A 762 1.66 -10.65 -36.22
C ASP A 762 2.49 -9.50 -35.65
N ARG A 763 3.63 -9.18 -36.25
CA ARG A 763 4.42 -8.01 -35.87
C ARG A 763 3.63 -6.75 -36.19
N ILE A 764 3.30 -5.99 -35.14
CA ILE A 764 2.53 -4.74 -35.24
C ILE A 764 3.46 -3.58 -35.58
N LEU A 765 4.60 -3.50 -34.87
CA LEU A 765 5.54 -2.38 -34.95
C LEU A 765 6.95 -2.82 -34.55
N THR A 766 7.93 -2.05 -35.01
CA THR A 766 9.37 -2.23 -34.75
C THR A 766 9.87 -0.96 -34.06
N PRO A 767 10.04 -0.94 -32.72
CA PRO A 767 10.53 0.23 -32.01
C PRO A 767 11.95 0.61 -32.43
N ALA A 768 12.26 1.90 -32.43
CA ALA A 768 13.63 2.38 -32.58
C ALA A 768 14.47 2.01 -31.34
N PRO A 769 15.79 1.74 -31.47
CA PRO A 769 16.65 1.36 -30.35
C PRO A 769 16.87 2.47 -29.30
N ASP A 770 16.67 3.73 -29.69
CA ASP A 770 16.90 4.95 -28.91
C ASP A 770 15.63 5.60 -28.33
N GLY A 771 14.46 5.07 -28.69
CA GLY A 771 13.17 5.49 -28.14
C GLY A 771 12.04 5.45 -29.16
N THR A 772 10.87 4.94 -28.77
CA THR A 772 9.63 5.09 -29.54
C THR A 772 8.47 5.27 -28.58
N GLN A 773 7.76 6.37 -28.71
CA GLN A 773 6.55 6.61 -27.94
C GLN A 773 5.39 5.81 -28.54
N ILE A 774 4.84 4.88 -27.75
CA ILE A 774 3.79 3.97 -28.19
C ILE A 774 2.53 4.27 -27.38
N TRP A 775 1.46 4.61 -28.10
CA TRP A 775 0.19 4.95 -27.51
C TRP A 775 -0.76 3.76 -27.52
N PHE A 776 -1.51 3.59 -26.44
CA PHE A 776 -2.47 2.51 -26.26
C PHE A 776 -3.69 3.00 -25.47
N ASN A 777 -4.84 2.36 -25.64
CA ASN A 777 -6.04 2.81 -24.93
C ASN A 777 -6.00 2.53 -23.42
N ASP A 778 -6.33 3.53 -22.62
CA ASP A 778 -6.56 3.41 -21.17
C ASP A 778 -7.95 2.79 -20.91
N SER A 779 -8.01 1.45 -20.85
CA SER A 779 -9.22 0.70 -20.51
C SER A 779 -8.89 -0.68 -19.93
N LYS A 780 -9.90 -1.52 -19.69
CA LYS A 780 -9.72 -2.91 -19.23
C LYS A 780 -9.22 -3.88 -20.30
N SER A 781 -9.25 -3.48 -21.57
CA SER A 781 -8.75 -4.27 -22.70
C SER A 781 -8.07 -3.36 -23.72
N LEU A 782 -6.78 -3.61 -23.97
CA LEU A 782 -6.02 -2.98 -25.04
C LEU A 782 -6.54 -3.53 -26.37
N ARG A 783 -7.09 -2.61 -27.16
CA ARG A 783 -7.67 -2.84 -28.47
C ARG A 783 -7.13 -1.85 -29.51
N TYR A 784 -6.73 -0.67 -29.09
CA TYR A 784 -6.28 0.41 -29.96
C TYR A 784 -4.83 0.78 -29.65
N LEU A 785 -4.03 0.90 -30.71
CA LEU A 785 -2.66 1.42 -30.67
C LEU A 785 -2.53 2.61 -31.62
N ALA A 786 -1.59 3.52 -31.33
CA ALA A 786 -1.20 4.58 -32.23
C ALA A 786 0.32 4.85 -32.13
N VAL A 787 0.99 4.93 -33.28
CA VAL A 787 2.41 5.26 -33.45
C VAL A 787 2.56 5.90 -34.83
N ASP A 788 3.41 6.91 -34.96
CA ASP A 788 3.69 7.51 -36.26
C ASP A 788 4.39 6.50 -37.19
N GLY A 789 3.99 6.48 -38.47
CA GLY A 789 4.63 5.64 -39.48
C GLY A 789 4.33 4.13 -39.40
N LEU A 790 3.24 3.72 -38.73
CA LEU A 790 2.80 2.32 -38.68
C LEU A 790 2.74 1.66 -40.07
N GLY A 791 3.53 0.61 -40.25
CA GLY A 791 3.52 -0.25 -41.43
C GLY A 791 2.39 -1.28 -41.42
N LEU A 792 2.29 -2.08 -42.49
CA LEU A 792 1.38 -3.22 -42.52
C LEU A 792 1.89 -4.34 -41.58
N PRO A 793 0.98 -5.06 -40.89
CA PRO A 793 1.35 -6.17 -40.02
C PRO A 793 2.02 -7.29 -40.84
N VAL A 794 3.06 -7.91 -40.27
CA VAL A 794 3.76 -9.04 -40.87
C VAL A 794 3.54 -10.27 -40.02
N GLN A 795 3.10 -11.38 -40.61
CA GLN A 795 2.92 -12.64 -39.87
C GLN A 795 4.27 -13.34 -39.69
N HIS A 796 4.56 -13.75 -38.45
CA HIS A 796 5.75 -14.52 -38.06
C HIS A 796 5.37 -15.94 -37.61
N SER A 797 6.34 -16.85 -37.63
CA SER A 797 6.23 -18.13 -36.94
C SER A 797 6.29 -17.95 -35.42
N PHE A 798 5.56 -18.78 -34.67
CA PHE A 798 5.62 -18.78 -33.21
C PHE A 798 6.98 -19.30 -32.72
N PRO A 799 7.70 -18.56 -31.84
CA PRO A 799 8.85 -19.10 -31.12
C PRO A 799 8.42 -20.29 -30.24
N PRO A 800 9.22 -21.38 -30.17
CA PRO A 800 8.91 -22.54 -29.33
C PRO A 800 8.72 -22.19 -27.84
N SER A 801 9.41 -21.17 -27.34
CA SER A 801 9.27 -20.66 -25.97
C SER A 801 7.88 -20.11 -25.65
N LEU A 802 7.11 -19.69 -26.66
CA LEU A 802 5.74 -19.19 -26.49
C LEU A 802 4.67 -20.29 -26.64
N MET A 803 5.09 -21.54 -26.84
CA MET A 803 4.21 -22.71 -26.97
C MET A 803 4.54 -23.78 -25.90
N PRO A 804 4.35 -23.46 -24.60
CA PRO A 804 4.78 -24.35 -23.53
C PRO A 804 3.96 -25.65 -23.48
N ASN A 805 4.64 -26.78 -23.29
CA ASN A 805 4.00 -28.08 -23.19
C ASN A 805 3.17 -28.16 -21.90
N SER A 806 1.84 -28.15 -22.04
CA SER A 806 0.91 -28.17 -20.91
C SER A 806 1.11 -29.39 -20.00
N PRO A 807 1.29 -29.21 -18.68
CA PRO A 807 1.07 -30.27 -17.71
C PRO A 807 -0.42 -30.69 -17.66
N TYR A 808 -0.69 -31.86 -17.06
CA TYR A 808 -1.96 -32.59 -17.20
C TYR A 808 -3.21 -31.87 -16.64
N PHE A 809 -3.05 -30.86 -15.78
CA PHE A 809 -4.15 -30.22 -15.03
C PHE A 809 -5.00 -29.21 -15.81
N TRP A 810 -4.60 -28.81 -17.02
CA TRP A 810 -5.33 -27.81 -17.84
C TRP A 810 -6.76 -28.20 -18.26
N ARG A 811 -7.21 -29.44 -18.05
CA ARG A 811 -8.49 -29.94 -18.57
C ARG A 811 -9.74 -29.54 -17.77
N HIS A 812 -9.62 -28.74 -16.70
CA HIS A 812 -10.70 -28.61 -15.71
C HIS A 812 -11.19 -27.18 -15.39
N ASN A 813 -10.42 -26.11 -15.64
CA ASN A 813 -10.82 -24.74 -15.26
C ASN A 813 -10.80 -23.77 -16.45
N MET A 814 -11.77 -22.86 -16.51
CA MET A 814 -11.89 -21.77 -17.49
C MET A 814 -10.97 -20.56 -17.17
N GLU A 815 -9.81 -20.80 -16.52
CA GLU A 815 -8.94 -19.74 -16.02
C GLU A 815 -7.85 -19.34 -17.02
N SER A 816 -7.47 -18.06 -17.02
CA SER A 816 -6.24 -17.60 -17.66
C SER A 816 -5.03 -18.21 -16.96
N TRP A 817 -4.14 -18.83 -17.73
CA TRP A 817 -2.89 -19.42 -17.24
C TRP A 817 -1.70 -18.69 -17.84
N PHE A 818 -0.76 -18.29 -17.01
CA PHE A 818 0.46 -17.57 -17.36
C PHE A 818 1.65 -18.48 -17.11
N VAL A 819 2.54 -18.59 -18.11
CA VAL A 819 3.71 -19.47 -18.06
C VAL A 819 4.96 -18.64 -18.27
N SER A 820 5.95 -18.92 -17.43
CA SER A 820 7.30 -18.38 -17.49
C SER A 820 8.28 -19.52 -17.24
N SER A 821 9.45 -19.48 -17.86
CA SER A 821 10.49 -20.50 -17.71
C SER A 821 11.86 -19.87 -17.69
N CYS A 822 12.78 -20.43 -16.92
CA CYS A 822 14.16 -19.95 -16.83
C CYS A 822 15.16 -21.11 -16.84
N SER A 823 16.39 -20.82 -17.22
CA SER A 823 17.51 -21.73 -16.94
C SER A 823 17.88 -21.64 -15.47
N MET A 824 18.16 -22.77 -14.82
CA MET A 824 18.68 -22.79 -13.45
C MET A 824 20.21 -22.60 -13.38
N GLU A 825 20.89 -22.66 -14.52
CA GLU A 825 22.36 -22.63 -14.62
C GLU A 825 22.91 -21.21 -14.56
N GLY A 826 23.93 -20.99 -13.74
CA GLY A 826 24.64 -19.69 -13.63
C GLY A 826 23.86 -18.60 -12.89
N ILE A 827 22.79 -18.94 -12.16
CA ILE A 827 22.09 -18.00 -11.27
C ILE A 827 22.99 -17.64 -10.09
N VAL A 828 23.12 -16.35 -9.80
CA VAL A 828 23.89 -15.82 -8.67
C VAL A 828 23.05 -15.14 -7.60
N ASP A 829 21.92 -14.53 -7.97
CA ASP A 829 21.07 -13.78 -7.05
C ASP A 829 19.59 -14.04 -7.35
N MET A 830 18.79 -14.09 -6.28
CA MET A 830 17.36 -14.39 -6.31
C MET A 830 16.58 -13.35 -5.49
N THR A 831 15.57 -12.74 -6.09
CA THR A 831 14.68 -11.78 -5.42
C THR A 831 13.24 -12.28 -5.50
N LEU A 832 12.65 -12.61 -4.35
CA LEU A 832 11.29 -13.17 -4.26
C LEU A 832 10.23 -12.06 -4.23
N CYS A 833 9.08 -12.26 -4.86
CA CYS A 833 7.90 -11.40 -4.70
C CYS A 833 6.87 -12.08 -3.80
N ARG A 834 6.46 -11.43 -2.70
CA ARG A 834 5.53 -11.99 -1.71
C ARG A 834 4.35 -11.07 -1.47
N ASP A 835 3.14 -11.59 -1.69
CA ASP A 835 1.93 -10.79 -1.54
C ASP A 835 1.36 -10.82 -0.12
N MET A 836 1.69 -9.80 0.66
CA MET A 836 1.22 -9.62 2.04
C MET A 836 -0.25 -9.17 2.15
N ALA A 837 -0.93 -8.85 1.03
CA ALA A 837 -2.36 -8.51 1.05
C ALA A 837 -3.26 -9.73 1.30
N HIS A 838 -2.74 -10.94 1.10
CA HIS A 838 -3.43 -12.20 1.32
C HIS A 838 -3.11 -12.78 2.70
N ALA A 839 -4.10 -13.34 3.38
CA ALA A 839 -3.93 -13.96 4.71
C ALA A 839 -3.02 -15.20 4.75
N HIS A 840 -2.66 -15.76 3.59
CA HIS A 840 -1.79 -16.94 3.43
C HIS A 840 -0.43 -16.60 2.79
N PRO A 841 0.11 -15.39 3.05
CA PRO A 841 0.86 -14.54 2.11
C PRO A 841 1.76 -15.33 1.12
N PRO A 842 1.30 -15.54 -0.14
CA PRO A 842 1.98 -16.40 -1.09
C PRO A 842 3.19 -15.73 -1.72
N ILE A 843 4.18 -16.53 -2.11
CA ILE A 843 5.22 -16.11 -3.06
C ILE A 843 4.61 -16.21 -4.46
N THR A 844 4.54 -15.08 -5.15
CA THR A 844 3.85 -14.96 -6.45
C THR A 844 4.80 -15.11 -7.64
N GLY A 845 6.10 -14.91 -7.42
CA GLY A 845 7.12 -14.97 -8.46
C GLY A 845 8.54 -14.69 -7.95
N ILE A 846 9.51 -14.73 -8.85
CA ILE A 846 10.95 -14.56 -8.60
C ILE A 846 11.59 -13.74 -9.72
N LEU A 847 12.48 -12.80 -9.38
CA LEU A 847 13.47 -12.23 -10.29
C LEU A 847 14.83 -12.89 -10.03
N LEU A 848 15.46 -13.38 -11.09
CA LEU A 848 16.75 -14.07 -11.08
C LEU A 848 17.80 -13.23 -11.81
N GLU A 849 19.01 -13.20 -11.26
CA GLU A 849 20.20 -12.57 -11.85
C GLU A 849 21.30 -13.63 -12.04
N TYR A 850 21.97 -13.58 -13.19
CA TYR A 850 22.97 -14.56 -13.62
C TYR A 850 24.40 -13.98 -13.60
N GLU A 851 25.43 -14.85 -13.58
CA GLU A 851 26.85 -14.46 -13.55
C GLU A 851 27.25 -13.44 -14.64
N ASN A 852 26.65 -13.56 -15.82
CA ASN A 852 26.89 -12.71 -16.99
C ASN A 852 26.10 -11.37 -16.95
N GLY A 853 25.36 -11.09 -15.88
CA GLY A 853 24.48 -9.93 -15.75
C GLY A 853 23.13 -10.05 -16.47
N HIS A 854 22.81 -11.23 -17.02
CA HIS A 854 21.48 -11.54 -17.55
C HIS A 854 20.45 -11.56 -16.42
N ARG A 855 19.19 -11.29 -16.74
CA ARG A 855 18.06 -11.31 -15.80
C ARG A 855 16.86 -12.04 -16.39
N GLU A 856 16.21 -12.88 -15.59
CA GLU A 856 14.94 -13.55 -15.94
C GLU A 856 13.91 -13.43 -14.81
N CYS A 857 12.62 -13.49 -15.15
CA CYS A 857 11.52 -13.36 -14.20
C CYS A 857 10.55 -14.54 -14.34
N LEU A 858 10.19 -15.14 -13.21
CA LEU A 858 9.19 -16.20 -13.10
C LEU A 858 7.97 -15.73 -12.31
N GLY A 859 6.78 -16.16 -12.71
CA GLY A 859 5.51 -15.81 -12.04
C GLY A 859 5.21 -14.31 -12.08
N GLN A 860 4.61 -13.78 -11.02
CA GLN A 860 4.36 -12.35 -10.86
C GLN A 860 5.43 -11.67 -10.01
N LEU A 861 6.08 -10.66 -10.59
CA LEU A 861 6.97 -9.75 -9.88
C LEU A 861 6.35 -8.35 -9.83
N ARG A 862 6.34 -7.77 -8.62
CA ARG A 862 6.06 -6.36 -8.41
C ARG A 862 7.08 -5.80 -7.43
N PHE A 863 7.63 -4.62 -7.71
CA PHE A 863 8.68 -4.04 -6.86
C PHE A 863 8.16 -3.54 -5.50
N ASP A 864 6.87 -3.23 -5.38
CA ASP A 864 6.22 -2.91 -4.09
C ASP A 864 6.09 -4.13 -3.15
N LYS A 865 6.20 -5.34 -3.70
CA LYS A 865 6.07 -6.64 -3.00
C LYS A 865 7.35 -7.50 -3.07
N ALA A 866 8.44 -6.93 -3.57
CA ALA A 866 9.73 -7.60 -3.64
C ALA A 866 10.40 -7.67 -2.25
N LEU A 867 10.94 -8.85 -1.91
CA LEU A 867 11.76 -9.06 -0.72
C LEU A 867 13.22 -8.69 -0.97
N GLU A 868 14.06 -8.74 0.07
CA GLU A 868 15.50 -8.54 -0.10
C GLU A 868 16.12 -9.60 -1.03
N LYS A 869 17.10 -9.17 -1.82
CA LYS A 869 17.89 -10.04 -2.71
C LYS A 869 18.71 -11.05 -1.92
N VAL A 870 18.65 -12.31 -2.32
CA VAL A 870 19.36 -13.45 -1.73
C VAL A 870 20.45 -13.92 -2.69
N ARG A 871 21.71 -13.88 -2.25
CA ARG A 871 22.84 -14.44 -2.99
C ARG A 871 22.82 -15.97 -2.92
N LEU A 872 23.05 -16.63 -4.05
CA LEU A 872 23.17 -18.08 -4.17
C LEU A 872 24.64 -18.49 -4.33
N GLU A 873 25.02 -19.62 -3.75
CA GLU A 873 26.35 -20.22 -3.96
C GLU A 873 26.21 -21.38 -4.97
N HIS A 874 27.24 -21.62 -5.78
CA HIS A 874 27.19 -22.57 -6.91
C HIS A 874 26.82 -24.02 -6.56
N ALA A 875 26.85 -24.41 -5.27
CA ALA A 875 26.53 -25.75 -4.78
C ALA A 875 25.22 -25.79 -3.96
N THR A 876 24.43 -24.72 -3.96
CA THR A 876 23.22 -24.58 -3.14
C THR A 876 21.98 -25.13 -3.85
N ASP A 877 21.30 -26.11 -3.26
CA ASP A 877 19.96 -26.49 -3.69
C ASP A 877 18.91 -25.46 -3.24
N ILE A 878 17.86 -25.31 -4.05
CA ILE A 878 16.69 -24.49 -3.71
C ILE A 878 15.54 -25.41 -3.26
N TYR A 879 14.89 -25.03 -2.17
CA TYR A 879 13.75 -25.71 -1.58
C TYR A 879 12.49 -24.87 -1.77
N ILE A 880 11.52 -25.39 -2.51
CA ILE A 880 10.23 -24.76 -2.77
C ILE A 880 9.17 -25.46 -1.90
N GLY A 881 8.67 -24.75 -0.90
CA GLY A 881 7.60 -25.20 -0.01
C GLY A 881 6.25 -24.71 -0.52
N SER A 882 5.34 -25.63 -0.84
CA SER A 882 4.00 -25.33 -1.35
C SER A 882 2.93 -25.73 -0.34
N SER A 883 1.79 -25.04 -0.35
CA SER A 883 0.63 -25.36 0.52
C SER A 883 -0.68 -25.06 -0.20
N ARG A 884 -1.82 -25.34 0.46
CA ARG A 884 -3.16 -25.09 -0.07
C ARG A 884 -3.96 -24.18 0.84
N THR A 885 -4.73 -23.28 0.23
CA THR A 885 -5.73 -22.48 0.95
C THR A 885 -6.89 -23.35 1.42
N ALA A 886 -7.76 -22.84 2.31
CA ALA A 886 -8.98 -23.53 2.74
C ALA A 886 -9.93 -23.91 1.57
N ARG A 887 -9.81 -23.27 0.41
CA ARG A 887 -10.53 -23.62 -0.84
C ARG A 887 -9.76 -24.61 -1.74
N SER A 888 -8.69 -25.21 -1.22
CA SER A 888 -7.79 -26.14 -1.92
C SER A 888 -6.98 -25.54 -3.10
N HIS A 889 -6.96 -24.22 -3.27
CA HIS A 889 -6.07 -23.58 -4.25
C HIS A 889 -4.61 -23.73 -3.80
N LEU A 890 -3.75 -24.19 -4.71
CA LEU A 890 -2.32 -24.48 -4.48
C LEU A 890 -1.48 -23.22 -4.70
N TYR A 891 -0.60 -22.90 -3.75
CA TYR A 891 0.29 -21.76 -3.82
C TYR A 891 1.70 -22.11 -3.31
N VAL A 892 2.69 -21.31 -3.68
CA VAL A 892 4.04 -21.40 -3.13
C VAL A 892 4.10 -20.57 -1.85
N ALA A 893 4.38 -21.23 -0.73
CA ALA A 893 4.42 -20.62 0.61
C ALA A 893 5.84 -20.18 1.01
N HIS A 894 6.86 -20.88 0.52
CA HIS A 894 8.27 -20.60 0.80
C HIS A 894 9.19 -20.98 -0.37
N ILE A 895 10.27 -20.22 -0.54
CA ILE A 895 11.42 -20.57 -1.39
C ILE A 895 12.67 -20.15 -0.63
N GLY A 896 13.64 -21.06 -0.49
CA GLY A 896 14.87 -20.80 0.24
C GLY A 896 15.98 -21.79 -0.07
N THR A 897 17.18 -21.54 0.46
CA THR A 897 18.40 -22.34 0.26
C THR A 897 18.56 -23.47 1.28
N SER A 898 17.58 -23.63 2.18
CA SER A 898 17.52 -24.65 3.22
C SER A 898 16.05 -25.00 3.52
N LEU A 899 15.78 -26.22 3.96
CA LEU A 899 14.48 -26.58 4.54
C LEU A 899 14.21 -25.76 5.81
N LEU A 900 12.98 -25.28 6.00
CA LEU A 900 12.55 -24.83 7.32
C LEU A 900 12.43 -26.03 8.26
N GLN A 901 12.88 -25.87 9.51
CA GLN A 901 12.80 -26.92 10.52
C GLN A 901 11.38 -27.09 11.09
N ASP A 902 10.60 -26.00 11.14
CA ASP A 902 9.18 -26.03 11.52
C ASP A 902 8.28 -25.77 10.29
N SER A 903 7.80 -26.85 9.67
CA SER A 903 7.02 -26.77 8.42
C SER A 903 5.87 -27.79 8.33
N GLU A 904 5.09 -27.96 9.40
CA GLU A 904 3.86 -28.75 9.31
C GLU A 904 2.92 -28.16 8.24
N GLY A 905 2.38 -29.03 7.36
CA GLY A 905 1.48 -28.62 6.29
C GLY A 905 2.13 -28.04 5.01
N LEU A 906 3.46 -28.03 4.89
CA LEU A 906 4.15 -27.70 3.62
C LEU A 906 4.62 -28.96 2.86
N TRP A 907 4.38 -28.99 1.55
CA TRP A 907 4.96 -29.97 0.64
C TRP A 907 6.23 -29.39 0.01
N TRP A 908 7.35 -30.06 0.23
CA TRP A 908 8.67 -29.61 -0.21
C TRP A 908 9.10 -30.24 -1.54
N MET A 909 9.58 -29.38 -2.43
CA MET A 909 10.30 -29.73 -3.63
C MET A 909 11.76 -29.26 -3.48
N ARG A 910 12.74 -30.15 -3.75
CA ARG A 910 14.17 -29.80 -3.84
C ARG A 910 14.56 -29.73 -5.31
N ILE A 911 15.18 -28.63 -5.73
CA ILE A 911 15.68 -28.42 -7.09
C ILE A 911 17.15 -27.97 -7.02
N SER A 912 17.93 -28.29 -8.05
CA SER A 912 19.33 -27.86 -8.15
C SER A 912 19.50 -26.67 -9.09
N LEU A 913 20.66 -26.01 -9.06
CA LEU A 913 21.05 -24.94 -10.00
C LEU A 913 21.43 -25.46 -11.40
N HIS A 914 20.75 -26.52 -11.86
CA HIS A 914 20.89 -27.11 -13.18
C HIS A 914 19.52 -27.49 -13.74
N GLY A 915 19.37 -27.49 -15.07
CA GLY A 915 18.08 -27.74 -15.73
C GLY A 915 17.19 -26.51 -15.84
N ILE A 916 15.87 -26.72 -15.91
CA ILE A 916 14.88 -25.69 -16.24
C ILE A 916 13.79 -25.64 -15.17
N LEU A 917 13.45 -24.45 -14.71
CA LEU A 917 12.33 -24.18 -13.82
C LEU A 917 11.23 -23.43 -14.56
N GLU A 918 10.01 -23.94 -14.48
CA GLU A 918 8.82 -23.37 -15.12
C GLU A 918 7.77 -23.04 -14.06
N TRP A 919 7.25 -21.81 -14.12
CA TRP A 919 6.23 -21.32 -13.21
C TRP A 919 4.92 -21.10 -13.97
N TRP A 920 3.89 -21.82 -13.54
CA TRP A 920 2.54 -21.85 -14.10
C TRP A 920 1.58 -21.22 -13.11
N SER A 921 1.12 -20.01 -13.39
CA SER A 921 0.20 -19.29 -12.51
C SER A 921 -1.18 -19.12 -13.14
N SER A 922 -2.22 -19.17 -12.31
CA SER A 922 -3.52 -18.59 -12.61
C SER A 922 -3.84 -17.52 -11.56
N PHE A 923 -5.05 -16.95 -11.60
CA PHE A 923 -5.51 -16.04 -10.54
C PHE A 923 -5.61 -16.72 -9.16
N TRP A 924 -5.79 -18.05 -9.10
CA TRP A 924 -5.92 -18.80 -7.85
C TRP A 924 -4.75 -19.74 -7.56
N HIS A 925 -4.05 -20.22 -8.59
CA HIS A 925 -3.06 -21.29 -8.46
C HIS A 925 -1.64 -20.81 -8.81
N SER A 926 -0.63 -21.36 -8.12
CA SER A 926 0.77 -21.32 -8.55
C SER A 926 1.37 -22.72 -8.50
N ILE A 927 1.69 -23.22 -9.69
CA ILE A 927 2.24 -24.55 -9.92
C ILE A 927 3.64 -24.39 -10.48
N VAL A 928 4.59 -25.10 -9.90
CA VAL A 928 5.98 -25.09 -10.30
C VAL A 928 6.34 -26.45 -10.87
N ARG A 929 6.99 -26.46 -12.04
CA ARG A 929 7.51 -27.65 -12.71
C ARG A 929 9.02 -27.50 -12.86
N TYR A 930 9.77 -28.49 -12.44
CA TYR A 930 11.21 -28.53 -12.60
C TYR A 930 11.59 -29.70 -13.50
N THR A 931 12.48 -29.44 -14.46
CA THR A 931 12.93 -30.41 -15.46
C THR A 931 14.46 -30.50 -15.42
N SER A 932 14.97 -31.70 -15.24
CA SER A 932 16.39 -32.02 -15.09
C SER A 932 16.77 -33.24 -15.92
N ALA A 933 18.07 -33.52 -16.08
CA ALA A 933 18.54 -34.76 -16.71
C ALA A 933 18.05 -36.03 -15.97
N THR A 934 17.72 -35.93 -14.68
CA THR A 934 17.18 -37.03 -13.86
C THR A 934 15.66 -37.20 -13.95
N GLY A 935 14.95 -36.28 -14.60
CA GLY A 935 13.48 -36.34 -14.76
C GLY A 935 12.78 -34.99 -14.53
N GLN A 936 11.45 -35.04 -14.58
CA GLN A 936 10.56 -33.89 -14.43
C GLN A 936 9.56 -34.15 -13.29
N PHE A 937 9.32 -33.16 -12.43
CA PHE A 937 8.34 -33.23 -11.35
C PHE A 937 7.67 -31.87 -11.07
N THR A 938 6.55 -31.88 -10.33
CA THR A 938 5.74 -30.70 -10.04
C THR A 938 5.34 -30.62 -8.58
N ASN A 939 5.00 -29.42 -8.08
CA ASN A 939 4.51 -29.23 -6.70
C ASN A 939 3.05 -29.69 -6.47
N LEU A 940 2.50 -30.51 -7.38
CA LEU A 940 1.16 -31.11 -7.27
C LEU A 940 1.15 -32.42 -6.47
N GLU A 941 2.29 -33.10 -6.36
CA GLU A 941 2.36 -34.45 -5.79
C GLU A 941 2.42 -34.47 -4.26
N LYS A 942 1.24 -34.58 -3.64
CA LYS A 942 0.92 -35.60 -2.60
C LYS A 942 -0.55 -35.50 -2.18
N ARG A 943 -1.38 -36.40 -2.72
CA ARG A 943 -2.49 -36.99 -1.96
C ARG A 943 -1.96 -38.32 -1.42
N SER A 944 -1.68 -38.36 -0.13
CA SER A 944 -1.46 -39.56 0.68
C SER A 944 -2.36 -39.44 1.89
#